data_AF-A0A0G1LSQ4-F1
#
_entry.id   AF-A0A0G1LSQ4-F1
#
_cell.length_a   1.000
_cell.length_b   1.000
_cell.length_c   1.000
_cell.angle_alpha   90.00
_cell.angle_beta   90.00
_cell.angle_gamma   90.00
#
_symmetry.space_group_name_H-M   'P 1'
#
loop_
_entity.id
_entity.type
_entity.pdbx_description
1 polymer ?
#
loop_
_entity_poly.entity_id
_entity_poly.type
_entity_poly.pdbx_seq_one_letter_code
_entity_poly.pdbx_strand_id
1 'polypeptide(L)'
;MARNRHGYSGFQNQGRENRGQEPKWVLKEVGEPIFGVRQKEWFDENRTGAFSNKDPKAFSQAYEANSAFREAKEKQRLLDGDCLETNFFKIFGEPKSIEVLGKEEKIALVYPLGKKVVSFYEVARSGYWEKQLIGNPAFTIKNNRVVCEVSFKGLPPAVKVEKEIAFFSEENERPRIVEELFSLLSPADQNRILDLLRDKLLTAEAAVEKEFSRFVASDTFVDNLSENRQKLVDLMSPGKIKKHSRYSRETINYGESDDGMLGPGSYETTVVKYFLAVGFKRDFLTGPICRKNFSISSADYEKEPEEILQGLIAGVKEKIKNDFLYEEERLSKDPDVRISRLEPGVWQNKYKKVWQNKQTEFLQNFYQGIQLEIDPLKERWQKFEQAQTEARLVGRSFDEAKKRAATNRVDCLDLYQNFDFPKEDDEPGVFIDKISGYQELVRQINQRVDEQLRTRNEVEIARGLEQERAVVALREAMETGIKPAPWFVFDGGYDQDYLIGKIEEATGRKKGQGIGLAVAGKKRMFLPGDQGLVGLDVRPRVNRYAVEDFKYFGLSPLVYDTLPISITKHSDPIMAKITDPDDWHITWVVKERGELSTYNLANKNGVASVSAGVLNKDGFRSTNWAGTEGNGSVTLAEILTVHGLVSGKSVSSWREETGRIQKLSAAAEAITAPIEKIVVLEVMPGARSAKCECGYANPIVGADRKKYQNGESVKIVCASCRGTGIIQK
;
A
#
# COMPACT_ATOMS: atom_id res chain seq x y z
N MET A 1 -43.63 -0.80 -33.09
CA MET A 1 -44.36 0.21 -33.89
C MET A 1 -45.81 0.19 -33.39
N ALA A 2 -46.50 1.25 -32.97
CA ALA A 2 -46.25 2.69 -32.98
C ALA A 2 -46.90 3.30 -31.72
N ARG A 3 -46.30 4.41 -31.26
CA ARG A 3 -46.84 5.31 -30.23
C ARG A 3 -48.07 6.03 -30.81
N ASN A 4 -49.12 6.21 -30.02
CA ASN A 4 -50.06 7.32 -30.23
C ASN A 4 -50.24 8.09 -28.92
N ARG A 5 -49.49 9.19 -28.83
CA ARG A 5 -49.83 10.37 -28.04
C ARG A 5 -50.89 11.13 -28.83
N HIS A 6 -52.01 11.50 -28.23
CA HIS A 6 -52.68 12.80 -28.41
C HIS A 6 -53.90 12.87 -27.49
N GLY A 7 -54.10 14.03 -26.85
CA GLY A 7 -55.39 14.38 -26.28
C GLY A 7 -55.39 15.13 -24.95
N TYR A 8 -54.61 16.21 -24.79
CA TYR A 8 -54.97 17.31 -23.88
C TYR A 8 -54.34 18.62 -24.39
N SER A 9 -54.89 19.13 -25.50
CA SER A 9 -54.72 20.51 -25.96
C SER A 9 -56.08 21.17 -25.86
N GLY A 10 -56.31 21.99 -24.83
CA GLY A 10 -57.62 22.63 -24.65
C GLY A 10 -57.79 23.59 -23.46
N PHE A 11 -56.77 23.85 -22.64
CA PHE A 11 -56.86 24.84 -21.55
C PHE A 11 -55.68 25.82 -21.58
N GLN A 12 -55.50 26.50 -22.70
CA GLN A 12 -54.72 27.73 -22.76
C GLN A 12 -55.43 28.69 -23.71
N ASN A 13 -56.27 29.58 -23.16
CA ASN A 13 -56.54 30.96 -23.63
C ASN A 13 -57.88 31.53 -23.11
N GLN A 14 -58.13 31.48 -21.80
CA GLN A 14 -59.18 32.31 -21.16
C GLN A 14 -58.74 32.85 -19.78
N GLY A 15 -57.52 33.36 -19.68
CA GLY A 15 -57.00 33.93 -18.42
C GLY A 15 -56.19 35.21 -18.58
N ARG A 16 -56.37 35.94 -19.69
CA ARG A 16 -55.59 37.14 -19.99
C ARG A 16 -56.26 38.47 -19.64
N GLU A 17 -57.37 38.46 -18.91
CA GLU A 17 -58.06 39.71 -18.50
C GLU A 17 -57.96 40.07 -17.01
N ASN A 18 -57.45 39.19 -16.12
CA ASN A 18 -57.27 39.53 -14.69
C ASN A 18 -55.79 39.70 -14.29
N ARG A 19 -55.04 40.55 -15.00
CA ARG A 19 -53.63 40.88 -14.66
C ARG A 19 -53.49 42.17 -13.84
N GLY A 20 -54.30 42.33 -12.80
CA GLY A 20 -54.23 43.49 -11.91
C GLY A 20 -54.78 43.33 -10.49
N GLN A 21 -55.33 42.17 -10.13
CA GLN A 21 -55.79 41.92 -8.76
C GLN A 21 -54.79 41.00 -8.05
N GLU A 22 -54.32 41.42 -6.87
CA GLU A 22 -53.54 40.55 -5.98
C GLU A 22 -54.38 39.29 -5.66
N PRO A 23 -53.79 38.09 -5.70
CA PRO A 23 -54.52 36.86 -5.43
C PRO A 23 -55.01 36.88 -3.97
N LYS A 24 -56.33 36.72 -3.79
CA LYS A 24 -56.95 36.67 -2.46
C LYS A 24 -57.11 35.21 -2.07
N TRP A 25 -56.21 34.74 -1.22
CA TRP A 25 -56.18 33.34 -0.79
C TRP A 25 -57.18 33.12 0.35
N VAL A 26 -57.93 32.01 0.28
CA VAL A 26 -58.78 31.52 1.38
C VAL A 26 -58.65 30.02 1.55
N LEU A 27 -58.80 29.54 2.79
CA LEU A 27 -58.87 28.12 3.09
C LEU A 27 -60.27 27.58 2.75
N LYS A 28 -60.37 26.59 1.87
CA LYS A 28 -61.63 25.90 1.56
C LYS A 28 -61.54 24.43 1.90
N GLU A 29 -62.66 23.86 2.32
CA GLU A 29 -62.78 22.43 2.59
C GLU A 29 -62.81 21.63 1.28
N VAL A 30 -62.02 20.56 1.23
CA VAL A 30 -61.84 19.69 0.07
C VAL A 30 -61.80 18.22 0.48
N GLY A 31 -62.06 17.33 -0.49
CA GLY A 31 -62.05 15.88 -0.28
C GLY A 31 -63.23 15.37 0.54
N GLU A 32 -63.29 14.05 0.74
CA GLU A 32 -64.30 13.41 1.60
C GLU A 32 -64.00 13.66 3.09
N PRO A 33 -65.04 13.84 3.93
CA PRO A 33 -64.85 14.03 5.36
C PRO A 33 -64.42 12.72 6.04
N ILE A 34 -63.38 12.79 6.87
CA ILE A 34 -62.97 11.70 7.75
C ILE A 34 -63.52 12.01 9.15
N PHE A 35 -64.39 11.13 9.67
CA PHE A 35 -65.09 11.33 10.95
C PHE A 35 -65.77 12.72 11.08
N GLY A 36 -66.32 13.23 9.98
CA GLY A 36 -66.98 14.54 9.94
C GLY A 36 -66.05 15.75 9.78
N VAL A 37 -64.73 15.54 9.68
CA VAL A 37 -63.73 16.61 9.46
C VAL A 37 -63.23 16.55 8.01
N ARG A 38 -63.25 17.68 7.30
CA ARG A 38 -62.70 17.80 5.93
C ARG A 38 -61.31 18.43 5.94
N GLN A 39 -60.49 18.06 4.95
CA GLN A 39 -59.21 18.71 4.70
C GLN A 39 -59.46 20.14 4.22
N LYS A 40 -58.61 21.07 4.59
CA LYS A 40 -58.65 22.46 4.11
C LYS A 40 -57.44 22.76 3.25
N GLU A 41 -57.65 23.33 2.07
CA GLU A 41 -56.57 23.74 1.17
C GLU A 41 -56.72 25.22 0.79
N TRP A 42 -55.60 25.87 0.47
CA TRP A 42 -55.59 27.26 0.02
C TRP A 42 -56.03 27.34 -1.44
N PHE A 43 -57.11 28.08 -1.67
CA PHE A 43 -57.60 28.44 -3.00
C PHE A 43 -57.47 29.95 -3.21
N ASP A 44 -57.14 30.32 -4.43
CA ASP A 44 -57.30 31.70 -4.88
C ASP A 44 -58.81 31.94 -5.06
N GLU A 45 -59.39 32.92 -4.39
CA GLU A 45 -60.80 33.29 -4.62
C GLU A 45 -61.04 33.68 -6.09
N ASN A 46 -59.99 34.14 -6.77
CA ASN A 46 -60.05 34.66 -8.13
C ASN A 46 -59.63 33.62 -9.20
N ARG A 47 -59.17 32.42 -8.80
CA ARG A 47 -58.81 31.31 -9.73
C ARG A 47 -59.18 29.95 -9.14
N THR A 48 -59.71 29.04 -9.94
CA THR A 48 -60.12 27.69 -9.52
C THR A 48 -58.98 26.68 -9.29
N GLY A 49 -57.79 27.15 -8.90
CA GLY A 49 -56.59 26.31 -8.76
C GLY A 49 -56.03 26.30 -7.32
N ALA A 50 -55.59 25.13 -6.87
CA ALA A 50 -54.89 24.97 -5.59
C ALA A 50 -53.51 25.63 -5.63
N PHE A 51 -53.10 26.23 -4.51
CA PHE A 51 -51.78 26.83 -4.35
C PHE A 51 -50.68 25.75 -4.24
N SER A 52 -49.56 25.91 -4.96
CA SER A 52 -48.38 25.05 -4.76
C SER A 52 -47.49 25.60 -3.63
N ASN A 53 -47.26 24.78 -2.60
CA ASN A 53 -46.49 25.05 -1.37
C ASN A 53 -45.09 25.67 -1.59
N LYS A 54 -44.99 26.99 -1.76
CA LYS A 54 -43.70 27.72 -1.76
C LYS A 54 -43.61 28.88 -0.76
N ASP A 55 -44.67 29.17 -0.01
CA ASP A 55 -44.67 30.21 1.04
C ASP A 55 -44.71 29.57 2.46
N PRO A 56 -43.68 29.79 3.30
CA PRO A 56 -43.60 29.25 4.65
C PRO A 56 -44.76 29.67 5.58
N LYS A 57 -45.33 30.87 5.42
CA LYS A 57 -46.43 31.35 6.27
C LYS A 57 -47.76 30.67 5.91
N ALA A 58 -48.03 30.53 4.61
CA ALA A 58 -49.22 29.83 4.12
C ALA A 58 -49.18 28.34 4.46
N PHE A 59 -47.98 27.73 4.42
CA PHE A 59 -47.76 26.36 4.87
C PHE A 59 -48.04 26.18 6.36
N SER A 60 -47.51 27.04 7.23
CA SER A 60 -47.76 26.98 8.68
C SER A 60 -49.25 27.11 9.01
N GLN A 61 -49.95 28.07 8.39
CA GLN A 61 -51.38 28.28 8.59
C GLN A 61 -52.23 27.11 8.07
N ALA A 62 -51.91 26.55 6.91
CA ALA A 62 -52.58 25.36 6.39
C ALA A 62 -52.32 24.13 7.29
N TYR A 63 -51.10 23.99 7.80
CA TYR A 63 -50.72 22.91 8.70
C TYR A 63 -51.50 22.98 10.02
N GLU A 64 -51.59 24.16 10.63
CA GLU A 64 -52.39 24.39 11.85
C GLU A 64 -53.89 24.16 11.60
N ALA A 65 -54.44 24.74 10.53
CA ALA A 65 -55.87 24.60 10.21
C ALA A 65 -56.28 23.16 9.88
N ASN A 66 -55.36 22.32 9.40
CA ASN A 66 -55.57 20.89 9.18
C ASN A 66 -55.21 20.00 10.37
N SER A 67 -54.90 20.56 11.55
CA SER A 67 -54.55 19.75 12.72
C SER A 67 -55.62 18.69 13.05
N ALA A 68 -56.90 19.11 13.10
CA ALA A 68 -58.02 18.20 13.36
C ALA A 68 -58.23 17.14 12.26
N PHE A 69 -58.00 17.51 10.98
CA PHE A 69 -58.12 16.56 9.88
C PHE A 69 -56.99 15.53 9.89
N ARG A 70 -55.76 15.94 10.24
CA ARG A 70 -54.62 15.03 10.39
C ARG A 70 -54.81 14.07 11.55
N GLU A 71 -55.37 14.55 12.66
CA GLU A 71 -55.75 13.68 13.78
C GLU A 71 -56.85 12.69 13.37
N ALA A 72 -57.88 13.13 12.64
CA ALA A 72 -58.93 12.27 12.11
C ALA A 72 -58.39 11.20 11.14
N LYS A 73 -57.46 11.58 10.26
CA LYS A 73 -56.78 10.69 9.32
C LYS A 73 -55.92 9.65 10.03
N GLU A 74 -55.19 10.04 11.08
CA GLU A 74 -54.40 9.10 11.89
C GLU A 74 -55.32 8.14 12.66
N LYS A 75 -56.43 8.62 13.23
CA LYS A 75 -57.45 7.76 13.83
C LYS A 75 -58.01 6.78 12.81
N GLN A 76 -58.31 7.21 11.59
CA GLN A 76 -58.83 6.32 10.55
C GLN A 76 -57.80 5.25 10.18
N ARG A 77 -56.53 5.63 10.00
CA ARG A 77 -55.43 4.69 9.75
C ARG A 77 -55.32 3.63 10.85
N LEU A 78 -55.43 4.03 12.12
CA LEU A 78 -55.39 3.11 13.25
C LEU A 78 -56.61 2.18 13.31
N LEU A 79 -57.79 2.69 12.95
CA LEU A 79 -59.04 1.93 12.92
C LEU A 79 -59.05 0.90 11.78
N ASP A 80 -58.60 1.31 10.59
CA ASP A 80 -58.62 0.51 9.37
C ASP A 80 -57.37 -0.37 9.18
N GLY A 81 -56.30 -0.11 9.96
CA GLY A 81 -55.06 -0.86 9.85
C GLY A 81 -55.21 -2.35 10.19
N ASP A 82 -54.29 -3.17 9.70
CA ASP A 82 -54.37 -4.62 9.88
C ASP A 82 -53.97 -5.10 11.28
N CYS A 83 -53.32 -4.25 12.08
CA CYS A 83 -52.80 -4.61 13.40
C CYS A 83 -53.31 -3.70 14.53
N LEU A 84 -53.29 -4.22 15.76
CA LEU A 84 -53.63 -3.49 16.98
C LEU A 84 -52.38 -2.81 17.57
N GLU A 85 -52.22 -1.51 17.30
CA GLU A 85 -51.09 -0.72 17.81
C GLU A 85 -51.18 -0.48 19.33
N THR A 86 -50.03 -0.34 20.02
CA THR A 86 -49.94 -0.25 21.49
C THR A 86 -50.61 0.99 22.09
N ASN A 87 -50.76 2.06 21.32
CA ASN A 87 -51.42 3.30 21.72
C ASN A 87 -52.92 3.33 21.37
N PHE A 88 -53.47 2.27 20.76
CA PHE A 88 -54.84 2.26 20.23
C PHE A 88 -55.88 2.58 21.32
N PHE A 89 -55.85 1.90 22.47
CA PHE A 89 -56.77 2.15 23.59
C PHE A 89 -56.56 3.52 24.24
N LYS A 90 -55.36 4.10 24.15
CA LYS A 90 -55.11 5.46 24.64
C LYS A 90 -55.81 6.51 23.75
N ILE A 91 -55.94 6.23 22.45
CA ILE A 91 -56.51 7.14 21.46
C ILE A 91 -58.03 6.98 21.36
N PHE A 92 -58.54 5.74 21.38
CA PHE A 92 -59.96 5.43 21.20
C PHE A 92 -60.73 5.17 22.50
N GLY A 93 -60.03 4.93 23.61
CA GLY A 93 -60.64 4.51 24.87
C GLY A 93 -61.23 3.10 24.81
N GLU A 94 -62.13 2.81 25.75
CA GLU A 94 -62.85 1.53 25.81
C GLU A 94 -63.86 1.40 24.66
N PRO A 95 -63.96 0.21 24.03
CA PRO A 95 -65.01 -0.05 23.05
C PRO A 95 -66.40 -0.01 23.71
N LYS A 96 -67.40 0.40 22.94
CA LYS A 96 -68.81 0.37 23.39
C LYS A 96 -69.32 -1.05 23.59
N SER A 97 -68.90 -1.96 22.71
CA SER A 97 -69.19 -3.38 22.80
C SER A 97 -68.11 -4.20 22.10
N ILE A 98 -68.04 -5.48 22.46
CA ILE A 98 -67.12 -6.44 21.86
C ILE A 98 -67.94 -7.59 21.32
N GLU A 99 -67.83 -7.83 20.00
CA GLU A 99 -68.54 -8.89 19.29
C GLU A 99 -67.56 -10.01 18.93
N VAL A 100 -67.89 -11.25 19.26
CA VAL A 100 -67.09 -12.42 18.84
C VAL A 100 -67.48 -12.79 17.41
N LEU A 101 -66.52 -12.73 16.49
CA LEU A 101 -66.74 -13.01 15.07
C LEU A 101 -66.46 -14.49 14.76
N GLY A 102 -67.36 -15.39 15.16
CA GLY A 102 -67.41 -16.79 14.68
C GLY A 102 -66.08 -17.59 14.77
N LYS A 103 -65.97 -18.66 13.96
CA LYS A 103 -64.90 -19.69 13.99
C LYS A 103 -63.47 -19.18 13.68
N GLU A 104 -63.26 -17.89 13.47
CA GLU A 104 -61.99 -17.33 12.98
C GLU A 104 -61.08 -16.76 14.09
N GLU A 105 -61.33 -17.05 15.37
CA GLU A 105 -60.54 -16.53 16.50
C GLU A 105 -60.33 -15.00 16.42
N LYS A 106 -61.40 -14.26 16.11
CA LYS A 106 -61.41 -12.80 15.98
C LYS A 106 -62.51 -12.17 16.81
N ILE A 107 -62.26 -10.94 17.26
CA ILE A 107 -63.27 -10.05 17.84
C ILE A 107 -63.36 -8.75 17.05
N ALA A 108 -64.55 -8.15 17.04
CA ALA A 108 -64.74 -6.77 16.63
C ALA A 108 -64.89 -5.88 17.86
N LEU A 109 -63.98 -4.90 17.98
CA LEU A 109 -64.07 -3.81 18.94
C LEU A 109 -64.95 -2.71 18.33
N VAL A 110 -66.13 -2.50 18.88
CA VAL A 110 -67.13 -1.59 18.32
C VAL A 110 -67.00 -0.21 18.97
N TYR A 111 -66.68 0.80 18.17
CA TYR A 111 -66.58 2.20 18.57
C TYR A 111 -67.67 3.03 17.88
N PRO A 112 -67.99 4.24 18.39
CA PRO A 112 -68.93 5.14 17.72
C PRO A 112 -68.54 5.46 16.27
N LEU A 113 -67.24 5.45 15.98
CA LEU A 113 -66.66 5.87 14.71
C LEU A 113 -66.45 4.71 13.72
N GLY A 114 -66.63 3.46 14.15
CA GLY A 114 -66.45 2.26 13.33
C GLY A 114 -66.04 1.04 14.15
N LYS A 115 -65.70 -0.06 13.47
CA LYS A 115 -65.30 -1.33 14.11
C LYS A 115 -63.83 -1.62 13.80
N LYS A 116 -63.07 -2.04 14.81
CA LYS A 116 -61.72 -2.61 14.64
C LYS A 116 -61.80 -4.12 14.80
N VAL A 117 -61.44 -4.87 13.77
CA VAL A 117 -61.36 -6.34 13.85
C VAL A 117 -59.95 -6.72 14.26
N VAL A 118 -59.82 -7.55 15.29
CA VAL A 118 -58.53 -8.05 15.78
C VAL A 118 -58.61 -9.55 16.07
N SER A 119 -57.52 -10.25 15.82
CA SER A 119 -57.38 -11.65 16.20
C SER A 119 -57.19 -11.80 17.72
N PHE A 120 -57.52 -12.98 18.24
CA PHE A 120 -57.26 -13.35 19.63
C PHE A 120 -55.76 -13.27 19.97
N TYR A 121 -54.89 -13.56 18.99
CA TYR A 121 -53.45 -13.42 19.11
C TYR A 121 -53.00 -11.96 19.34
N GLU A 122 -53.57 -11.01 18.60
CA GLU A 122 -53.25 -9.59 18.74
C GLU A 122 -53.78 -9.00 20.04
N VAL A 123 -54.96 -9.42 20.47
CA VAL A 123 -55.52 -9.11 21.80
C VAL A 123 -54.52 -9.51 22.88
N ALA A 124 -53.96 -10.71 22.78
CA ALA A 124 -52.96 -11.24 23.70
C ALA A 124 -51.61 -10.51 23.67
N ARG A 125 -51.26 -9.80 22.59
CA ARG A 125 -50.00 -9.04 22.46
C ARG A 125 -50.17 -7.52 22.57
N SER A 126 -51.39 -7.06 22.81
CA SER A 126 -51.74 -5.63 22.89
C SER A 126 -51.16 -4.92 24.12
N GLY A 127 -50.71 -5.64 25.14
CA GLY A 127 -50.29 -5.13 26.44
C GLY A 127 -51.43 -4.55 27.31
N TYR A 128 -52.61 -4.30 26.73
CA TYR A 128 -53.79 -3.75 27.42
C TYR A 128 -54.51 -4.84 28.25
N TRP A 129 -54.85 -5.98 27.64
CA TRP A 129 -55.52 -7.08 28.33
C TRP A 129 -54.57 -8.04 29.05
N GLU A 130 -53.29 -8.06 28.68
CA GLU A 130 -52.28 -8.98 29.22
C GLU A 130 -52.17 -8.94 30.75
N LYS A 131 -52.49 -7.80 31.37
CA LYS A 131 -52.46 -7.59 32.83
C LYS A 131 -53.74 -7.97 33.56
N GLN A 132 -54.78 -8.42 32.84
CA GLN A 132 -56.12 -8.63 33.39
C GLN A 132 -56.61 -10.06 33.14
N LEU A 133 -55.78 -11.05 33.48
CA LEU A 133 -56.13 -12.46 33.31
C LEU A 133 -57.15 -12.92 34.37
N ILE A 134 -58.06 -13.82 34.00
CA ILE A 134 -59.07 -14.40 34.89
C ILE A 134 -58.98 -15.93 34.86
N GLY A 135 -59.01 -16.53 36.06
CA GLY A 135 -59.18 -17.96 36.27
C GLY A 135 -57.92 -18.66 36.80
N ASN A 136 -58.03 -19.96 37.03
CA ASN A 136 -56.90 -20.84 37.37
C ASN A 136 -56.61 -21.69 36.11
N PRO A 137 -55.61 -21.31 35.29
CA PRO A 137 -55.44 -21.90 33.97
C PRO A 137 -55.01 -23.37 34.08
N ALA A 138 -55.76 -24.27 33.46
CA ALA A 138 -55.30 -25.64 33.27
C ALA A 138 -54.22 -25.65 32.17
N PHE A 139 -53.07 -26.28 32.45
CA PHE A 139 -51.99 -26.38 31.48
C PHE A 139 -52.08 -27.68 30.67
N THR A 140 -51.57 -27.64 29.46
CA THR A 140 -51.33 -28.80 28.60
C THR A 140 -49.89 -28.76 28.11
N ILE A 141 -49.35 -29.93 27.83
CA ILE A 141 -48.01 -30.06 27.23
C ILE A 141 -48.22 -30.29 25.73
N LYS A 142 -47.71 -29.38 24.92
CA LYS A 142 -47.75 -29.48 23.46
C LYS A 142 -46.33 -29.37 22.93
N ASN A 143 -45.83 -30.47 22.37
CA ASN A 143 -44.44 -30.58 21.91
C ASN A 143 -43.46 -30.19 23.04
N ASN A 144 -42.60 -29.20 22.77
CA ASN A 144 -41.56 -28.66 23.64
C ASN A 144 -42.02 -27.46 24.51
N ARG A 145 -43.35 -27.31 24.69
CA ARG A 145 -43.96 -26.17 25.37
C ARG A 145 -45.00 -26.62 26.39
N VAL A 146 -45.04 -25.90 27.51
CA VAL A 146 -46.15 -25.94 28.45
C VAL A 146 -47.00 -24.72 28.18
N VAL A 147 -48.25 -24.95 27.79
CA VAL A 147 -49.19 -23.90 27.42
C VAL A 147 -50.44 -23.97 28.26
N CYS A 148 -51.11 -22.85 28.47
CA CYS A 148 -52.44 -22.81 29.05
C CYS A 148 -53.39 -21.97 28.21
N GLU A 149 -54.68 -22.29 28.33
CA GLU A 149 -55.73 -21.41 27.85
C GLU A 149 -56.03 -20.36 28.92
N VAL A 150 -55.91 -19.09 28.56
CA VAL A 150 -56.26 -17.97 29.43
C VAL A 150 -57.46 -17.19 28.90
N SER A 151 -58.23 -16.62 29.83
CA SER A 151 -59.31 -15.68 29.54
C SER A 151 -58.95 -14.31 30.08
N PHE A 152 -59.42 -13.25 29.42
CA PHE A 152 -59.14 -11.87 29.79
C PHE A 152 -60.38 -11.20 30.39
N LYS A 153 -60.18 -10.35 31.40
CA LYS A 153 -61.20 -9.49 31.97
C LYS A 153 -61.71 -8.52 30.92
N GLY A 154 -63.03 -8.37 30.87
CA GLY A 154 -63.70 -7.49 29.90
C GLY A 154 -63.89 -8.10 28.51
N LEU A 155 -63.38 -9.31 28.25
CA LEU A 155 -63.69 -10.06 27.03
C LEU A 155 -64.76 -11.14 27.29
N PRO A 156 -65.54 -11.51 26.26
CA PRO A 156 -66.48 -12.63 26.35
C PRO A 156 -65.76 -13.95 26.72
N PRO A 157 -66.37 -14.85 27.53
CA PRO A 157 -65.74 -16.11 27.96
C PRO A 157 -65.34 -17.07 26.83
N ALA A 158 -65.90 -16.88 25.64
CA ALA A 158 -65.55 -17.64 24.44
C ALA A 158 -64.18 -17.24 23.85
N VAL A 159 -63.64 -16.08 24.25
CA VAL A 159 -62.32 -15.60 23.81
C VAL A 159 -61.25 -16.16 24.74
N LYS A 160 -60.70 -17.31 24.34
CA LYS A 160 -59.58 -17.96 25.01
C LYS A 160 -58.34 -17.91 24.14
N VAL A 161 -57.19 -17.63 24.75
CA VAL A 161 -55.90 -17.61 24.05
C VAL A 161 -54.98 -18.62 24.68
N GLU A 162 -54.29 -19.39 23.84
CA GLU A 162 -53.18 -20.21 24.28
C GLU A 162 -51.94 -19.33 24.55
N LYS A 163 -51.43 -19.39 25.78
CA LYS A 163 -50.21 -18.71 26.19
C LYS A 163 -49.18 -19.71 26.71
N GLU A 164 -47.92 -19.43 26.43
CA GLU A 164 -46.78 -20.21 26.91
C GLU A 164 -46.50 -19.89 28.38
N ILE A 165 -46.49 -20.92 29.24
CA ILE A 165 -46.11 -20.83 30.66
C ILE A 165 -44.65 -21.20 30.85
N ALA A 166 -44.19 -22.21 30.12
CA ALA A 166 -42.83 -22.68 30.17
C ALA A 166 -42.45 -23.31 28.84
N PHE A 167 -41.16 -23.35 28.59
CA PHE A 167 -40.60 -23.84 27.35
C PHE A 167 -39.39 -24.70 27.64
N PHE A 168 -39.27 -25.82 26.96
CA PHE A 168 -38.14 -26.73 27.05
C PHE A 168 -37.84 -27.29 25.66
N SER A 169 -36.98 -26.60 24.89
CA SER A 169 -36.60 -27.09 23.56
C SER A 169 -35.40 -28.01 23.61
N GLU A 170 -35.55 -29.15 22.95
CA GLU A 170 -34.44 -30.04 22.67
C GLU A 170 -33.49 -29.47 21.60
N GLU A 171 -33.91 -28.45 20.85
CA GLU A 171 -33.12 -27.94 19.73
C GLU A 171 -32.17 -26.82 20.17
N ASN A 172 -32.59 -25.71 20.78
CA ASN A 172 -31.70 -24.53 20.89
C ASN A 172 -31.80 -23.70 22.19
N GLU A 173 -32.72 -24.04 23.09
CA GLU A 173 -33.11 -23.09 24.13
C GLU A 173 -33.33 -23.83 25.44
N ARG A 174 -32.68 -23.32 26.50
CA ARG A 174 -32.75 -23.91 27.84
C ARG A 174 -34.18 -23.88 28.37
N PRO A 175 -34.53 -24.84 29.25
CA PRO A 175 -35.77 -24.78 30.00
C PRO A 175 -35.94 -23.42 30.67
N ARG A 176 -37.07 -22.75 30.40
CA ARG A 176 -37.39 -21.43 30.98
C ARG A 176 -38.86 -21.33 31.35
N ILE A 177 -39.14 -20.42 32.29
CA ILE A 177 -40.49 -20.11 32.77
C ILE A 177 -40.86 -18.70 32.30
N VAL A 178 -42.15 -18.51 31.99
CA VAL A 178 -42.78 -17.21 31.75
C VAL A 178 -43.49 -16.80 33.05
N GLU A 179 -42.86 -15.89 33.81
CA GLU A 179 -43.22 -15.58 35.22
C GLU A 179 -44.68 -15.15 35.41
N GLU A 180 -45.18 -14.33 34.49
CA GLU A 180 -46.50 -13.71 34.57
C GLU A 180 -47.64 -14.74 34.63
N LEU A 181 -47.45 -15.89 33.98
CA LEU A 181 -48.45 -16.95 33.90
C LEU A 181 -48.18 -18.09 34.86
N PHE A 182 -46.91 -18.39 35.09
CA PHE A 182 -46.50 -19.42 36.03
C PHE A 182 -46.95 -19.13 37.46
N SER A 183 -46.87 -17.86 37.88
CA SER A 183 -47.32 -17.41 39.20
C SER A 183 -48.82 -17.53 39.45
N LEU A 184 -49.64 -17.61 38.39
CA LEU A 184 -51.10 -17.76 38.47
C LEU A 184 -51.57 -19.20 38.65
N LEU A 185 -50.66 -20.18 38.50
CA LEU A 185 -50.97 -21.60 38.66
C LEU A 185 -51.05 -22.03 40.13
N SER A 186 -51.72 -23.15 40.38
CA SER A 186 -51.71 -23.78 41.70
C SER A 186 -50.29 -24.25 42.08
N PRO A 187 -49.93 -24.28 43.38
CA PRO A 187 -48.61 -24.78 43.81
C PRO A 187 -48.32 -26.22 43.36
N ALA A 188 -49.36 -27.06 43.23
CA ALA A 188 -49.23 -28.42 42.73
C ALA A 188 -48.84 -28.44 41.24
N ASP A 189 -49.46 -27.60 40.43
CA ASP A 189 -49.16 -27.50 38.99
C ASP A 189 -47.81 -26.84 38.74
N GLN A 190 -47.45 -25.82 39.52
CA GLN A 190 -46.11 -25.21 39.48
C GLN A 190 -45.02 -26.26 39.73
N ASN A 191 -45.18 -27.11 40.75
CA ASN A 191 -44.22 -28.18 41.04
C ASN A 191 -44.13 -29.21 39.92
N ARG A 192 -45.27 -29.62 39.34
CA ARG A 192 -45.29 -30.56 38.19
C ARG A 192 -44.54 -30.00 36.98
N ILE A 193 -44.71 -28.71 36.68
CA ILE A 193 -43.98 -28.05 35.59
C ILE A 193 -42.49 -27.96 35.94
N LEU A 194 -42.13 -27.58 37.16
CA LEU A 194 -40.73 -27.51 37.58
C LEU A 194 -40.02 -28.86 37.49
N ASP A 195 -40.68 -29.96 37.86
CA ASP A 195 -40.13 -31.31 37.75
C ASP A 195 -39.91 -31.70 36.28
N LEU A 196 -40.87 -31.39 35.39
CA LEU A 196 -40.70 -31.57 33.94
C LEU A 196 -39.50 -30.78 33.39
N LEU A 197 -39.36 -29.51 33.78
CA LEU A 197 -38.26 -28.65 33.31
C LEU A 197 -36.90 -29.11 33.88
N ARG A 198 -36.87 -29.63 35.11
CA ARG A 198 -35.68 -30.21 35.75
C ARG A 198 -35.15 -31.41 34.99
N ASP A 199 -36.04 -32.34 34.64
CA ASP A 199 -35.67 -33.55 33.89
C ASP A 199 -35.11 -33.21 32.49
N LYS A 200 -35.47 -32.05 31.95
CA LYS A 200 -35.00 -31.53 30.66
C LYS A 200 -33.79 -30.61 30.76
N LEU A 201 -33.36 -30.23 31.97
CA LEU A 201 -32.19 -29.36 32.16
C LEU A 201 -30.91 -30.18 32.07
N LEU A 202 -30.10 -29.89 31.05
CA LEU A 202 -28.77 -30.49 30.91
C LEU A 202 -27.80 -30.03 32.02
N THR A 203 -26.88 -30.90 32.40
CA THR A 203 -25.71 -30.48 33.19
C THR A 203 -24.89 -29.45 32.42
N ALA A 204 -24.09 -28.65 33.12
CA ALA A 204 -23.26 -27.64 32.47
C ALA A 204 -22.32 -28.27 31.43
N GLU A 205 -21.76 -29.44 31.73
CA GLU A 205 -20.88 -30.21 30.86
C GLU A 205 -21.60 -30.69 29.59
N ALA A 206 -22.78 -31.29 29.72
CA ALA A 206 -23.55 -31.78 28.58
C ALA A 206 -24.08 -30.62 27.71
N ALA A 207 -24.44 -29.49 28.34
CA ALA A 207 -24.82 -28.28 27.62
C ALA A 207 -23.65 -27.72 26.81
N VAL A 208 -22.44 -27.62 27.40
CA VAL A 208 -21.24 -27.20 26.65
C VAL A 208 -20.95 -28.15 25.49
N GLU A 209 -20.98 -29.47 25.69
CA GLU A 209 -20.69 -30.43 24.62
C GLU A 209 -21.58 -30.21 23.40
N LYS A 210 -22.88 -30.07 23.64
CA LYS A 210 -23.88 -29.86 22.60
C LYS A 210 -23.70 -28.51 21.91
N GLU A 211 -23.62 -27.42 22.67
CA GLU A 211 -23.55 -26.07 22.09
C GLU A 211 -22.20 -25.79 21.43
N PHE A 212 -21.10 -26.28 21.99
CA PHE A 212 -19.77 -26.15 21.40
C PHE A 212 -19.70 -26.90 20.06
N SER A 213 -20.19 -28.14 20.01
CA SER A 213 -20.23 -28.94 18.77
C SER A 213 -21.06 -28.24 17.70
N ARG A 214 -22.18 -27.65 18.08
CA ARG A 214 -23.02 -26.88 17.17
C ARG A 214 -22.33 -25.62 16.68
N PHE A 215 -21.70 -24.88 17.58
CA PHE A 215 -21.00 -23.64 17.25
C PHE A 215 -19.89 -23.90 16.23
N VAL A 216 -19.02 -24.89 16.49
CA VAL A 216 -17.91 -25.22 15.59
C VAL A 216 -18.37 -25.82 14.26
N ALA A 217 -19.58 -26.38 14.21
CA ALA A 217 -20.21 -26.88 12.99
C ALA A 217 -21.09 -25.85 12.26
N SER A 218 -21.23 -24.63 12.80
CA SER A 218 -22.07 -23.61 12.16
C SER A 218 -21.37 -23.03 10.94
N ASP A 219 -22.10 -22.91 9.81
CA ASP A 219 -21.55 -22.42 8.54
C ASP A 219 -20.81 -21.08 8.70
N THR A 220 -21.42 -20.13 9.42
CA THR A 220 -20.82 -18.81 9.68
C THR A 220 -19.48 -18.91 10.40
N PHE A 221 -19.36 -19.79 11.40
CA PHE A 221 -18.10 -19.97 12.12
C PHE A 221 -17.06 -20.69 11.26
N VAL A 222 -17.48 -21.73 10.53
CA VAL A 222 -16.59 -22.51 9.65
C VAL A 222 -15.99 -21.62 8.55
N ASP A 223 -16.80 -20.77 7.92
CA ASP A 223 -16.35 -19.84 6.88
C ASP A 223 -15.35 -18.82 7.43
N ASN A 224 -15.68 -18.19 8.57
CA ASN A 224 -14.79 -17.23 9.24
C ASN A 224 -13.48 -17.90 9.69
N LEU A 225 -13.56 -19.12 10.22
CA LEU A 225 -12.40 -19.87 10.68
C LEU A 225 -11.49 -20.25 9.51
N SER A 226 -12.07 -20.67 8.38
CA SER A 226 -11.34 -20.99 7.15
C SER A 226 -10.61 -19.75 6.59
N GLU A 227 -11.29 -18.60 6.53
CA GLU A 227 -10.68 -17.34 6.08
C GLU A 227 -9.52 -16.93 7.01
N ASN A 228 -9.72 -17.01 8.32
CA ASN A 228 -8.69 -16.67 9.30
C ASN A 228 -7.53 -17.68 9.30
N ARG A 229 -7.80 -18.98 9.05
CA ARG A 229 -6.76 -19.99 8.84
C ARG A 229 -5.87 -19.62 7.67
N GLN A 230 -6.46 -19.30 6.52
CA GLN A 230 -5.67 -18.91 5.34
C GLN A 230 -4.86 -17.63 5.60
N LYS A 231 -5.45 -16.64 6.28
CA LYS A 231 -4.72 -15.42 6.68
C LYS A 231 -3.53 -15.73 7.59
N LEU A 232 -3.68 -16.62 8.56
CA LEU A 232 -2.59 -17.03 9.45
C LEU A 232 -1.50 -17.78 8.68
N VAL A 233 -1.86 -18.72 7.81
CA VAL A 233 -0.90 -19.41 6.92
C VAL A 233 -0.15 -18.40 6.07
N ASP A 234 -0.85 -17.46 5.45
CA ASP A 234 -0.25 -16.42 4.60
C ASP A 234 0.68 -15.48 5.38
N LEU A 235 0.31 -15.06 6.59
CA LEU A 235 1.12 -14.20 7.47
C LEU A 235 2.35 -14.94 8.01
N MET A 236 2.19 -16.19 8.43
CA MET A 236 3.25 -16.98 9.04
C MET A 236 4.13 -17.71 8.02
N SER A 237 3.78 -17.64 6.73
CA SER A 237 4.58 -18.18 5.64
C SER A 237 5.96 -17.50 5.60
N PRO A 238 7.04 -18.27 5.43
CA PRO A 238 8.39 -17.72 5.36
C PRO A 238 8.58 -16.87 4.09
N GLY A 239 9.45 -15.86 4.16
CA GLY A 239 9.75 -15.00 3.03
C GLY A 239 10.23 -13.60 3.41
N LYS A 240 10.34 -12.72 2.42
CA LYS A 240 10.79 -11.34 2.63
C LYS A 240 9.60 -10.47 3.05
N ILE A 241 9.72 -9.83 4.21
CA ILE A 241 8.76 -8.86 4.70
C ILE A 241 9.10 -7.49 4.12
N LYS A 242 8.13 -6.84 3.47
CA LYS A 242 8.33 -5.50 2.88
C LYS A 242 7.13 -4.60 3.07
N LYS A 243 7.37 -3.44 3.68
CA LYS A 243 6.42 -2.33 3.69
C LYS A 243 6.42 -1.63 2.33
N HIS A 244 5.25 -1.23 1.87
CA HIS A 244 5.12 -0.35 0.72
C HIS A 244 3.86 0.49 0.82
N SER A 245 3.85 1.63 0.12
CA SER A 245 2.69 2.50 -0.01
C SER A 245 2.21 2.54 -1.46
N ARG A 246 0.90 2.71 -1.64
CA ARG A 246 0.27 2.96 -2.94
C ARG A 246 -0.51 4.26 -2.87
N TYR A 247 -0.26 5.13 -3.84
CA TYR A 247 -1.04 6.35 -4.04
C TYR A 247 -2.25 6.02 -4.91
N SER A 248 -3.47 6.28 -4.43
CA SER A 248 -4.66 6.33 -5.28
C SER A 248 -5.20 7.76 -5.31
N ARG A 249 -5.57 8.22 -6.50
CA ARG A 249 -6.38 9.42 -6.64
C ARG A 249 -7.83 8.99 -6.58
N GLU A 250 -8.56 9.49 -5.59
CA GLU A 250 -9.99 9.29 -5.47
C GLU A 250 -10.68 10.63 -5.74
N THR A 251 -11.72 10.60 -6.58
CA THR A 251 -12.57 11.75 -6.86
C THR A 251 -13.73 11.70 -5.88
N ILE A 252 -13.75 12.62 -4.94
CA ILE A 252 -14.90 12.77 -4.03
C ILE A 252 -15.87 13.72 -4.71
N ASN A 253 -17.08 13.22 -4.99
CA ASN A 253 -18.19 14.03 -5.49
C ASN A 253 -18.98 14.52 -4.28
N TYR A 254 -19.06 15.83 -4.10
CA TYR A 254 -20.04 16.39 -3.18
C TYR A 254 -21.42 16.28 -3.85
N GLY A 255 -22.42 15.78 -3.11
CA GLY A 255 -23.81 15.98 -3.49
C GLY A 255 -24.12 17.49 -3.53
N GLU A 256 -25.13 17.88 -4.30
CA GLU A 256 -25.62 19.26 -4.27
C GLU A 256 -25.86 19.68 -2.82
N SER A 257 -25.35 20.85 -2.44
CA SER A 257 -25.61 21.41 -1.12
C SER A 257 -27.12 21.66 -0.96
N ASP A 258 -27.64 21.51 0.26
CA ASP A 258 -29.06 21.71 0.57
C ASP A 258 -29.59 23.12 0.18
N ASP A 259 -28.69 24.08 -0.03
CA ASP A 259 -28.99 25.45 -0.47
C ASP A 259 -28.99 25.64 -2.00
N GLY A 260 -28.63 24.60 -2.78
CA GLY A 260 -28.59 24.63 -4.25
C GLY A 260 -27.54 25.58 -4.85
N MET A 261 -26.62 26.13 -4.03
CA MET A 261 -25.69 27.18 -4.45
C MET A 261 -24.29 26.65 -4.81
N LEU A 262 -23.94 25.42 -4.43
CA LEU A 262 -22.71 24.77 -4.88
C LEU A 262 -23.06 23.73 -5.94
N GLY A 263 -22.67 24.00 -7.19
CA GLY A 263 -22.72 22.99 -8.25
C GLY A 263 -21.87 21.77 -7.90
N PRO A 264 -22.10 20.61 -8.53
CA PRO A 264 -21.34 19.38 -8.26
C PRO A 264 -19.85 19.63 -8.44
N GLY A 265 -19.14 19.74 -7.31
CA GLY A 265 -17.71 19.90 -7.26
C GLY A 265 -17.04 18.54 -7.10
N SER A 266 -16.03 18.28 -7.94
CA SER A 266 -15.14 17.13 -7.77
C SER A 266 -13.78 17.62 -7.29
N TYR A 267 -13.27 17.07 -6.21
CA TYR A 267 -11.90 17.32 -5.75
C TYR A 267 -11.09 16.01 -5.79
N GLU A 268 -9.88 16.08 -6.36
CA GLU A 268 -8.93 14.96 -6.38
C GLU A 268 -8.19 14.89 -5.04
N THR A 269 -8.49 13.88 -4.23
CA THR A 269 -7.68 13.56 -3.05
C THR A 269 -6.65 12.49 -3.39
N THR A 270 -5.43 12.63 -2.87
CA THR A 270 -4.42 11.57 -2.93
C THR A 270 -4.46 10.79 -1.63
N VAL A 271 -4.99 9.58 -1.67
CA VAL A 271 -5.01 8.65 -0.54
C VAL A 271 -3.77 7.76 -0.62
N VAL A 272 -3.00 7.71 0.47
CA VAL A 272 -1.88 6.79 0.62
C VAL A 272 -2.38 5.56 1.37
N LYS A 273 -2.35 4.40 0.71
CA LYS A 273 -2.68 3.11 1.33
C LYS A 273 -1.38 2.38 1.65
N TYR A 274 -1.25 1.90 2.89
CA TYR A 274 -0.06 1.24 3.40
C TYR A 274 -0.27 -0.26 3.47
N PHE A 275 0.75 -1.02 3.06
CA PHE A 275 0.68 -2.48 2.98
C PHE A 275 1.95 -3.13 3.52
N LEU A 276 1.77 -4.21 4.26
CA LEU A 276 2.80 -5.18 4.58
C LEU A 276 2.71 -6.32 3.58
N ALA A 277 3.75 -6.52 2.79
CA ALA A 277 3.88 -7.70 1.96
C ALA A 277 4.68 -8.77 2.69
N VAL A 278 4.14 -9.98 2.76
CA VAL A 278 4.76 -11.16 3.40
C VAL A 278 4.85 -12.30 2.38
N GLY A 279 5.83 -13.17 2.56
CA GLY A 279 6.10 -14.31 1.68
C GLY A 279 7.04 -14.01 0.49
N PHE A 280 7.02 -14.87 -0.53
CA PHE A 280 8.00 -14.90 -1.64
C PHE A 280 7.67 -13.87 -2.75
N LYS A 281 8.65 -13.51 -3.62
CA LYS A 281 8.57 -12.51 -4.74
C LYS A 281 8.96 -13.22 -6.06
N ARG A 282 8.46 -12.98 -7.28
CA ARG A 282 7.22 -12.43 -7.89
C ARG A 282 7.28 -12.85 -9.37
N ASP A 283 6.33 -13.64 -9.89
CA ASP A 283 6.26 -13.96 -11.32
C ASP A 283 5.05 -13.25 -11.94
N PHE A 284 5.23 -12.69 -13.13
CA PHE A 284 4.17 -12.02 -13.88
C PHE A 284 3.54 -12.94 -14.93
N LEU A 285 4.07 -14.14 -15.17
CA LEU A 285 3.67 -14.97 -16.31
C LEU A 285 3.34 -16.45 -16.02
N THR A 286 3.65 -17.03 -14.84
CA THR A 286 3.40 -18.50 -14.65
C THR A 286 2.53 -18.96 -13.46
N GLY A 287 2.07 -18.11 -12.55
CA GLY A 287 1.21 -18.56 -11.41
C GLY A 287 1.88 -18.38 -10.05
N PRO A 288 1.19 -18.69 -8.92
CA PRO A 288 1.23 -17.83 -7.74
C PRO A 288 2.53 -17.94 -6.97
N ILE A 289 3.30 -16.86 -7.03
CA ILE A 289 4.31 -16.54 -6.03
C ILE A 289 3.61 -15.93 -4.82
N CYS A 290 3.75 -16.57 -3.65
CA CYS A 290 3.06 -16.27 -2.38
C CYS A 290 3.37 -14.89 -1.77
N ARG A 291 3.25 -13.80 -2.52
CA ARG A 291 3.30 -12.44 -1.96
C ARG A 291 1.90 -12.01 -1.57
N LYS A 292 1.62 -12.05 -0.28
CA LYS A 292 0.33 -11.63 0.28
C LYS A 292 0.50 -10.24 0.87
N ASN A 293 -0.40 -9.34 0.49
CA ASN A 293 -0.40 -7.97 0.97
C ASN A 293 -1.49 -7.82 2.03
N PHE A 294 -1.10 -7.31 3.19
CA PHE A 294 -1.98 -7.01 4.30
C PHE A 294 -2.02 -5.50 4.46
N SER A 295 -3.22 -4.94 4.46
CA SER A 295 -3.41 -3.51 4.74
C SER A 295 -2.96 -3.20 6.16
N ILE A 296 -2.24 -2.11 6.34
CA ILE A 296 -1.76 -1.63 7.64
C ILE A 296 -2.14 -0.17 7.82
N SER A 297 -2.26 0.26 9.08
CA SER A 297 -2.57 1.65 9.38
C SER A 297 -1.38 2.56 9.04
N SER A 298 -1.64 3.85 8.86
CA SER A 298 -0.57 4.85 8.68
C SER A 298 0.33 4.95 9.90
N ALA A 299 -0.21 4.77 11.10
CA ALA A 299 0.53 4.80 12.36
C ALA A 299 1.52 3.63 12.45
N ASP A 300 1.16 2.48 11.90
CA ASP A 300 2.04 1.30 11.91
C ASP A 300 3.16 1.40 10.87
N TYR A 301 3.10 2.34 9.90
CA TYR A 301 4.12 2.44 8.86
C TYR A 301 5.51 2.83 9.42
N GLU A 302 5.54 3.52 10.56
CA GLU A 302 6.77 3.90 11.27
C GLU A 302 7.42 2.73 12.03
N LYS A 303 6.66 1.67 12.34
CA LYS A 303 7.14 0.48 13.05
C LYS A 303 7.97 -0.43 12.16
N GLU A 304 8.79 -1.29 12.75
CA GLU A 304 9.54 -2.30 12.01
C GLU A 304 8.60 -3.34 11.37
N PRO A 305 8.88 -3.82 10.14
CA PRO A 305 8.00 -4.77 9.42
C PRO A 305 7.64 -6.02 10.23
N GLU A 306 8.57 -6.53 11.03
CA GLU A 306 8.41 -7.70 11.89
C GLU A 306 7.42 -7.44 13.03
N GLU A 307 7.45 -6.24 13.63
CA GLU A 307 6.52 -5.85 14.70
C GLU A 307 5.08 -5.79 14.16
N ILE A 308 4.92 -5.20 12.96
CA ILE A 308 3.62 -5.14 12.27
C ILE A 308 3.12 -6.55 11.95
N LEU A 309 4.01 -7.45 11.50
CA LEU A 309 3.65 -8.84 11.22
C LEU A 309 3.12 -9.55 12.48
N GLN A 310 3.83 -9.42 13.60
CA GLN A 310 3.38 -10.01 14.87
C GLN A 310 2.05 -9.42 15.33
N GLY A 311 1.85 -8.11 15.19
CA GLY A 311 0.58 -7.45 15.48
C GLY A 311 -0.58 -7.99 14.64
N LEU A 312 -0.36 -8.21 13.33
CA LEU A 312 -1.36 -8.80 12.44
C LEU A 312 -1.70 -10.24 12.82
N ILE A 313 -0.69 -11.07 13.12
CA ILE A 313 -0.90 -12.46 13.57
C ILE A 313 -1.69 -12.47 14.87
N ALA A 314 -1.31 -11.64 15.85
CA ALA A 314 -2.02 -11.52 17.12
C ALA A 314 -3.47 -11.08 16.91
N GLY A 315 -3.72 -10.08 16.04
CA GLY A 315 -5.05 -9.60 15.74
C GLY A 315 -5.95 -10.66 15.08
N VAL A 316 -5.41 -11.53 14.22
CA VAL A 316 -6.19 -12.65 13.66
C VAL A 316 -6.49 -13.70 14.73
N LYS A 317 -5.52 -14.06 15.58
CA LYS A 317 -5.75 -14.99 16.70
C LYS A 317 -6.79 -14.46 17.69
N GLU A 318 -6.77 -13.16 17.96
CA GLU A 318 -7.72 -12.48 18.83
C GLU A 318 -9.13 -12.48 18.22
N LYS A 319 -9.28 -12.25 16.92
CA LYS A 319 -10.58 -12.38 16.24
C LYS A 319 -11.21 -13.76 16.43
N ILE A 320 -10.44 -14.82 16.17
CA ILE A 320 -10.90 -16.20 16.38
C ILE A 320 -11.31 -16.40 17.85
N LYS A 321 -10.50 -15.91 18.79
CA LYS A 321 -10.79 -16.01 20.23
C LYS A 321 -12.07 -15.26 20.61
N ASN A 322 -12.32 -14.09 20.03
CA ASN A 322 -13.49 -13.27 20.31
C ASN A 322 -14.79 -13.94 19.84
N ASP A 323 -14.77 -14.71 18.75
CA ASP A 323 -15.93 -15.48 18.31
C ASP A 323 -16.37 -16.50 19.39
N PHE A 324 -15.41 -17.19 20.02
CA PHE A 324 -15.69 -18.09 21.15
C PHE A 324 -16.16 -17.35 22.40
N LEU A 325 -15.58 -16.19 22.71
CA LEU A 325 -15.96 -15.40 23.90
C LEU A 325 -17.38 -14.84 23.77
N TYR A 326 -17.74 -14.37 22.59
CA TYR A 326 -19.09 -13.89 22.30
C TYR A 326 -20.13 -14.99 22.53
N GLU A 327 -19.87 -16.20 22.03
CA GLU A 327 -20.76 -17.34 22.25
C GLU A 327 -20.78 -17.84 23.70
N GLU A 328 -19.62 -17.84 24.38
CA GLU A 328 -19.55 -18.12 25.82
C GLU A 328 -20.44 -17.17 26.61
N GLU A 329 -20.37 -15.86 26.35
CA GLU A 329 -21.16 -14.86 27.07
C GLU A 329 -22.66 -15.01 26.78
N ARG A 330 -23.01 -15.19 25.50
CA ARG A 330 -24.41 -15.40 25.08
C ARG A 330 -25.03 -16.61 25.76
N LEU A 331 -24.28 -17.70 25.83
CA LEU A 331 -24.75 -18.99 26.30
C LEU A 331 -24.50 -19.22 27.80
N SER A 332 -23.55 -18.59 28.47
CA SER A 332 -23.23 -18.95 29.88
C SER A 332 -24.23 -18.46 30.93
N LYS A 333 -25.41 -17.96 30.54
CA LYS A 333 -26.44 -17.44 31.47
C LYS A 333 -26.95 -18.52 32.41
N ASP A 334 -27.14 -18.18 33.69
CA ASP A 334 -27.69 -19.15 34.63
C ASP A 334 -29.13 -19.56 34.24
N PRO A 335 -29.47 -20.86 34.36
CA PRO A 335 -30.86 -21.29 34.35
C PRO A 335 -31.62 -20.74 35.55
N ASP A 336 -32.94 -20.66 35.44
CA ASP A 336 -33.80 -20.26 36.56
C ASP A 336 -33.51 -21.12 37.80
N VAL A 337 -33.28 -20.47 38.94
CA VAL A 337 -32.89 -21.12 40.21
C VAL A 337 -33.95 -22.13 40.68
N ARG A 338 -35.23 -21.90 40.35
CA ARG A 338 -36.33 -22.82 40.70
C ARG A 338 -36.24 -24.13 39.91
N ILE A 339 -35.71 -24.06 38.68
CA ILE A 339 -35.46 -25.23 37.83
C ILE A 339 -34.17 -25.90 38.29
N SER A 340 -33.04 -25.20 38.27
CA SER A 340 -31.72 -25.82 38.49
C SER A 340 -31.46 -26.28 39.92
N ARG A 341 -32.13 -25.67 40.91
CA ARG A 341 -31.86 -25.83 42.36
C ARG A 341 -30.41 -25.51 42.76
N LEU A 342 -29.66 -24.85 41.88
CA LEU A 342 -28.30 -24.40 42.14
C LEU A 342 -28.33 -22.94 42.59
N GLU A 343 -27.35 -22.57 43.42
CA GLU A 343 -27.12 -21.16 43.73
C GLU A 343 -26.78 -20.38 42.45
N PRO A 344 -27.22 -19.11 42.33
CA PRO A 344 -26.83 -18.23 41.23
C PRO A 344 -25.31 -18.23 41.00
N GLY A 345 -24.88 -18.29 39.74
CA GLY A 345 -23.48 -18.30 39.34
C GLY A 345 -22.79 -19.67 39.38
N VAL A 346 -23.27 -20.65 40.14
CA VAL A 346 -22.60 -21.97 40.23
C VAL A 346 -22.65 -22.70 38.89
N TRP A 347 -23.81 -22.69 38.23
CA TRP A 347 -23.98 -23.31 36.92
C TRP A 347 -23.16 -22.57 35.86
N GLN A 348 -23.26 -21.23 35.81
CA GLN A 348 -22.49 -20.39 34.90
C GLN A 348 -20.98 -20.63 35.03
N ASN A 349 -20.44 -20.68 36.24
CA ASN A 349 -19.01 -20.89 36.47
C ASN A 349 -18.53 -22.26 35.97
N LYS A 350 -19.32 -23.31 36.19
CA LYS A 350 -19.04 -24.65 35.63
C LYS A 350 -19.07 -24.62 34.11
N TYR A 351 -20.10 -24.01 33.53
CA TYR A 351 -20.25 -23.88 32.07
C TYR A 351 -19.04 -23.17 31.45
N LYS A 352 -18.69 -21.98 31.95
CA LYS A 352 -17.54 -21.19 31.46
C LYS A 352 -16.24 -21.98 31.54
N LYS A 353 -15.98 -22.65 32.67
CA LYS A 353 -14.76 -23.45 32.83
C LYS A 353 -14.66 -24.59 31.81
N VAL A 354 -15.76 -25.33 31.58
CA VAL A 354 -15.78 -26.43 30.60
C VAL A 354 -15.66 -25.89 29.17
N TRP A 355 -16.34 -24.78 28.86
CA TRP A 355 -16.23 -24.09 27.57
C TRP A 355 -14.79 -23.66 27.26
N GLN A 356 -14.13 -23.00 28.22
CA GLN A 356 -12.74 -22.54 28.07
C GLN A 356 -11.76 -23.71 27.86
N ASN A 357 -11.99 -24.85 28.52
CA ASN A 357 -11.19 -26.06 28.28
C ASN A 357 -11.35 -26.57 26.84
N LYS A 358 -12.60 -26.70 26.36
CA LYS A 358 -12.92 -27.11 24.97
C LYS A 358 -12.35 -26.12 23.95
N GLN A 359 -12.49 -24.83 24.20
CA GLN A 359 -11.92 -23.77 23.37
C GLN A 359 -10.40 -23.90 23.29
N THR A 360 -9.73 -24.12 24.43
CA THR A 360 -8.27 -24.25 24.49
C THR A 360 -7.80 -25.44 23.67
N GLU A 361 -8.44 -26.60 23.85
CA GLU A 361 -8.15 -27.82 23.09
C GLU A 361 -8.35 -27.61 21.59
N PHE A 362 -9.48 -27.02 21.20
CA PHE A 362 -9.78 -26.70 19.80
C PHE A 362 -8.74 -25.77 19.18
N LEU A 363 -8.41 -24.66 19.85
CA LEU A 363 -7.44 -23.68 19.35
C LEU A 363 -6.03 -24.27 19.28
N GLN A 364 -5.63 -25.11 20.24
CA GLN A 364 -4.35 -25.81 20.20
C GLN A 364 -4.25 -26.70 18.96
N ASN A 365 -5.26 -27.54 18.72
CA ASN A 365 -5.31 -28.41 17.54
C ASN A 365 -5.33 -27.60 16.23
N PHE A 366 -6.10 -26.51 16.20
CA PHE A 366 -6.18 -25.60 15.05
C PHE A 366 -4.83 -24.96 14.72
N TYR A 367 -4.14 -24.38 15.71
CA TYR A 367 -2.83 -23.76 15.50
C TYR A 367 -1.74 -24.77 15.20
N GLN A 368 -1.81 -25.98 15.78
CA GLN A 368 -0.90 -27.07 15.44
C GLN A 368 -1.08 -27.49 13.97
N GLY A 369 -2.32 -27.59 13.49
CA GLY A 369 -2.61 -27.85 12.08
C GLY A 369 -1.99 -26.81 11.15
N ILE A 370 -2.12 -25.52 11.48
CA ILE A 370 -1.46 -24.43 10.76
C ILE A 370 0.07 -24.58 10.77
N GLN A 371 0.66 -24.93 11.92
CA GLN A 371 2.11 -25.09 12.04
C GLN A 371 2.64 -26.23 11.15
N LEU A 372 1.90 -27.34 11.06
CA LEU A 372 2.22 -28.48 10.18
C LEU A 372 2.21 -28.10 8.68
N GLU A 373 1.41 -27.10 8.27
CA GLU A 373 1.44 -26.56 6.91
C GLU A 373 2.63 -25.63 6.66
N ILE A 374 3.04 -24.87 7.68
CA ILE A 374 4.09 -23.86 7.58
C ILE A 374 5.49 -24.48 7.65
N ASP A 375 5.69 -25.52 8.46
CA ASP A 375 7.02 -26.12 8.68
C ASP A 375 7.71 -26.60 7.38
N PRO A 376 7.02 -27.32 6.47
CA PRO A 376 7.60 -27.68 5.17
C PRO A 376 7.97 -26.47 4.31
N LEU A 377 7.19 -25.38 4.41
CA LEU A 377 7.48 -24.13 3.69
C LEU A 377 8.74 -23.46 4.26
N LYS A 378 8.91 -23.46 5.59
CA LYS A 378 10.11 -22.92 6.26
C LYS A 378 11.36 -23.68 5.82
N GLU A 379 11.30 -25.01 5.79
CA GLU A 379 12.42 -25.83 5.34
C GLU A 379 12.80 -25.53 3.88
N ARG A 380 11.80 -25.43 2.98
CA ARG A 380 12.01 -25.06 1.58
C ARG A 380 12.63 -23.67 1.44
N TRP A 381 12.17 -22.69 2.22
CA TRP A 381 12.74 -21.34 2.21
C TRP A 381 14.19 -21.32 2.67
N GLN A 382 14.52 -22.04 3.75
CA GLN A 382 15.89 -22.12 4.25
C GLN A 382 16.85 -22.70 3.21
N LYS A 383 16.44 -23.77 2.51
CA LYS A 383 17.21 -24.34 1.39
C LYS A 383 17.44 -23.32 0.27
N PHE A 384 16.42 -22.54 -0.06
CA PHE A 384 16.52 -21.48 -1.06
C PHE A 384 17.44 -20.32 -0.61
N GLU A 385 17.39 -19.88 0.64
CA GLU A 385 18.28 -18.84 1.16
C GLU A 385 19.75 -19.28 1.18
N GLN A 386 20.00 -20.55 1.50
CA GLN A 386 21.33 -21.16 1.40
C GLN A 386 21.82 -21.14 -0.05
N ALA A 387 20.99 -21.58 -1.00
CA ALA A 387 21.29 -21.53 -2.43
C ALA A 387 21.57 -20.10 -2.91
N GLN A 388 20.79 -19.09 -2.49
CA GLN A 388 21.08 -17.69 -2.83
C GLN A 388 22.44 -17.21 -2.32
N THR A 389 22.81 -17.64 -1.11
CA THR A 389 24.12 -17.31 -0.53
C THR A 389 25.24 -17.96 -1.33
N GLU A 390 25.07 -19.23 -1.70
CA GLU A 390 26.01 -19.96 -2.55
C GLU A 390 26.16 -19.33 -3.94
N ALA A 391 25.06 -18.99 -4.60
CA ALA A 391 25.07 -18.30 -5.90
C ALA A 391 25.89 -17.00 -5.86
N ARG A 392 25.77 -16.22 -4.77
CA ARG A 392 26.57 -14.98 -4.59
C ARG A 392 28.05 -15.27 -4.42
N LEU A 393 28.42 -16.34 -3.71
CA LEU A 393 29.81 -16.75 -3.54
C LEU A 393 30.41 -17.20 -4.88
N VAL A 394 29.69 -18.05 -5.61
CA VAL A 394 30.11 -18.55 -6.93
C VAL A 394 30.24 -17.40 -7.93
N GLY A 395 29.33 -16.42 -7.89
CA GLY A 395 29.44 -15.20 -8.71
C GLY A 395 30.73 -14.42 -8.46
N ARG A 396 31.15 -14.28 -7.20
CA ARG A 396 32.44 -13.65 -6.86
C ARG A 396 33.62 -14.47 -7.39
N SER A 397 33.59 -15.79 -7.23
CA SER A 397 34.64 -16.68 -7.74
C SER A 397 34.73 -16.67 -9.27
N PHE A 398 33.61 -16.50 -9.96
CA PHE A 398 33.58 -16.31 -11.41
C PHE A 398 34.26 -15.00 -11.83
N ASP A 399 33.95 -13.89 -11.17
CA ASP A 399 34.61 -12.60 -11.44
C ASP A 399 36.12 -12.69 -11.20
N GLU A 400 36.56 -13.37 -10.14
CA GLU A 400 37.97 -13.63 -9.85
C GLU A 400 38.64 -14.51 -10.93
N ALA A 401 37.98 -15.61 -11.35
CA ALA A 401 38.49 -16.48 -12.40
C ALA A 401 38.58 -15.77 -13.76
N LYS A 402 37.62 -14.90 -14.08
CA LYS A 402 37.64 -14.07 -15.30
C LYS A 402 38.77 -13.03 -15.25
N LYS A 403 38.98 -12.39 -14.09
CA LYS A 403 40.13 -11.49 -13.88
C LYS A 403 41.46 -12.24 -14.06
N ARG A 404 41.57 -13.45 -13.51
CA ARG A 404 42.74 -14.33 -13.67
C ARG A 404 42.98 -14.70 -15.14
N ALA A 405 41.95 -15.07 -15.89
CA ALA A 405 42.05 -15.38 -17.31
C ALA A 405 42.52 -14.17 -18.13
N ALA A 406 41.96 -12.98 -17.86
CA ALA A 406 42.36 -11.73 -18.50
C ALA A 406 43.84 -11.37 -18.22
N THR A 407 44.27 -11.45 -16.96
CA THR A 407 45.67 -11.21 -16.57
C THR A 407 46.65 -12.13 -17.30
N ASN A 408 46.29 -13.40 -17.48
CA ASN A 408 47.12 -14.40 -18.16
C ASN A 408 46.91 -14.46 -19.69
N ARG A 409 46.09 -13.56 -20.25
CA ARG A 409 45.75 -13.48 -21.68
C ARG A 409 45.25 -14.82 -22.22
N VAL A 410 44.32 -15.44 -21.49
CA VAL A 410 43.63 -16.65 -21.90
C VAL A 410 42.21 -16.26 -22.27
N ASP A 411 41.80 -16.52 -23.51
CA ASP A 411 40.41 -16.32 -23.93
C ASP A 411 39.54 -17.46 -23.41
N CYS A 412 38.51 -17.09 -22.65
CA CYS A 412 37.52 -17.99 -22.09
C CYS A 412 36.10 -17.54 -22.43
N LEU A 413 35.92 -16.57 -23.34
CA LEU A 413 34.60 -15.99 -23.66
C LEU A 413 33.61 -17.05 -24.16
N ASP A 414 34.11 -18.02 -24.94
CA ASP A 414 33.35 -19.17 -25.44
C ASP A 414 32.70 -20.00 -24.32
N LEU A 415 33.33 -20.09 -23.14
CA LEU A 415 32.81 -20.85 -22.00
C LEU A 415 31.59 -20.20 -21.36
N TYR A 416 31.52 -18.85 -21.32
CA TYR A 416 30.51 -18.15 -20.53
C TYR A 416 29.57 -17.23 -21.33
N GLN A 417 29.81 -16.98 -22.62
CA GLN A 417 28.96 -16.07 -23.42
C GLN A 417 27.50 -16.52 -23.51
N ASN A 418 27.25 -17.83 -23.48
CA ASN A 418 25.92 -18.44 -23.59
C ASN A 418 25.52 -19.19 -22.31
N PHE A 419 26.24 -18.97 -21.21
CA PHE A 419 25.93 -19.65 -19.96
C PHE A 419 24.68 -19.04 -19.32
N ASP A 420 23.69 -19.88 -18.98
CA ASP A 420 22.47 -19.42 -18.32
C ASP A 420 22.72 -19.29 -16.82
N PHE A 421 23.15 -18.11 -16.41
CA PHE A 421 23.42 -17.81 -15.01
C PHE A 421 22.16 -17.94 -14.14
N PRO A 422 22.30 -18.37 -12.88
CA PRO A 422 21.17 -18.41 -11.94
C PRO A 422 20.60 -17.00 -11.74
N LYS A 423 19.29 -16.87 -11.91
CA LYS A 423 18.53 -15.62 -11.78
C LYS A 423 17.63 -15.69 -10.56
N GLU A 424 17.38 -14.54 -9.92
CA GLU A 424 16.55 -14.49 -8.71
C GLU A 424 15.09 -14.97 -8.93
N ASP A 425 14.65 -15.07 -10.19
CA ASP A 425 13.33 -15.51 -10.62
C ASP A 425 13.27 -16.97 -11.10
N ASP A 426 14.38 -17.72 -11.08
CA ASP A 426 14.35 -19.16 -11.38
C ASP A 426 13.58 -19.95 -10.30
N GLU A 427 12.88 -21.01 -10.70
CA GLU A 427 12.25 -21.96 -9.76
C GLU A 427 13.31 -22.53 -8.80
N PRO A 428 13.04 -22.73 -7.50
CA PRO A 428 14.05 -23.14 -6.53
C PRO A 428 14.89 -24.37 -6.95
N GLY A 429 14.29 -25.38 -7.57
CA GLY A 429 15.02 -26.55 -8.09
C GLY A 429 15.98 -26.18 -9.23
N VAL A 430 15.47 -25.44 -10.22
CA VAL A 430 16.26 -24.95 -11.37
C VAL A 430 17.36 -23.99 -10.93
N PHE A 431 17.09 -23.12 -9.96
CA PHE A 431 18.07 -22.20 -9.38
C PHE A 431 19.24 -22.96 -8.74
N ILE A 432 18.95 -24.02 -7.99
CA ILE A 432 19.98 -24.89 -7.38
C ILE A 432 20.81 -25.59 -8.46
N ASP A 433 20.18 -26.19 -9.46
CA ASP A 433 20.89 -26.89 -10.54
C ASP A 433 21.82 -25.94 -11.33
N LYS A 434 21.36 -24.71 -11.58
CA LYS A 434 22.16 -23.67 -12.24
C LYS A 434 23.36 -23.23 -11.41
N ILE A 435 23.30 -23.25 -10.08
CA ILE A 435 24.46 -22.96 -9.22
C ILE A 435 25.56 -24.01 -9.44
N SER A 436 25.21 -25.30 -9.51
CA SER A 436 26.20 -26.35 -9.79
C SER A 436 26.84 -26.19 -11.16
N GLY A 437 26.05 -25.85 -12.19
CA GLY A 437 26.59 -25.49 -13.50
C GLY A 437 27.52 -24.27 -13.43
N TYR A 438 27.19 -23.28 -12.61
CA TYR A 438 27.98 -22.06 -12.46
C TYR A 438 29.32 -22.35 -11.75
N GLN A 439 29.34 -23.22 -10.74
CA GLN A 439 30.56 -23.71 -10.11
C GLN A 439 31.46 -24.44 -11.10
N GLU A 440 30.86 -25.31 -11.91
CA GLU A 440 31.58 -26.07 -12.93
C GLU A 440 32.20 -25.15 -13.99
N LEU A 441 31.50 -24.09 -14.39
CA LEU A 441 32.05 -23.05 -15.27
C LEU A 441 33.29 -22.37 -14.68
N VAL A 442 33.26 -21.99 -13.40
CA VAL A 442 34.44 -21.41 -12.70
C VAL A 442 35.61 -22.41 -12.72
N ARG A 443 35.33 -23.70 -12.52
CA ARG A 443 36.34 -24.76 -12.58
C ARG A 443 36.95 -24.86 -13.99
N GLN A 444 36.13 -24.87 -15.03
CA GLN A 444 36.58 -24.95 -16.43
C GLN A 444 37.45 -23.76 -16.84
N ILE A 445 37.08 -22.53 -16.43
CA ILE A 445 37.90 -21.33 -16.68
C ILE A 445 39.28 -21.48 -16.04
N ASN A 446 39.34 -21.88 -14.77
CA ASN A 446 40.61 -22.05 -14.06
C ASN A 446 41.46 -23.16 -14.67
N GLN A 447 40.87 -24.29 -15.06
CA GLN A 447 41.58 -25.38 -15.72
C GLN A 447 42.19 -24.95 -17.06
N ARG A 448 41.44 -24.21 -17.88
CA ARG A 448 41.93 -23.71 -19.16
C ARG A 448 43.10 -22.73 -18.98
N VAL A 449 43.04 -21.88 -17.95
CA VAL A 449 44.16 -21.01 -17.58
C VAL A 449 45.38 -21.83 -17.17
N ASP A 450 45.20 -22.83 -16.30
CA ASP A 450 46.31 -23.68 -15.83
C ASP A 450 46.94 -24.49 -16.97
N GLU A 451 46.13 -25.01 -17.89
CA GLU A 451 46.58 -25.76 -19.07
C GLU A 451 47.36 -24.86 -20.05
N GLN A 452 46.87 -23.65 -20.31
CA GLN A 452 47.59 -22.68 -21.15
C GLN A 452 48.94 -22.29 -20.53
N LEU A 453 48.99 -22.04 -19.22
CA LEU A 453 50.25 -21.77 -18.50
C LEU A 453 51.21 -22.97 -18.57
N ARG A 454 50.70 -24.21 -18.48
CA ARG A 454 51.47 -25.45 -18.72
C ARG A 454 52.05 -25.52 -20.13
N THR A 455 51.24 -25.29 -21.15
CA THR A 455 51.70 -25.36 -22.55
C THR A 455 52.75 -24.29 -22.90
N ARG A 456 52.77 -23.17 -22.17
CA ARG A 456 53.79 -22.11 -22.34
C ARG A 456 55.09 -22.40 -21.56
N ASN A 457 55.21 -23.54 -20.87
CA ASN A 457 56.30 -23.84 -19.92
C ASN A 457 56.45 -22.77 -18.82
N GLU A 458 55.39 -22.03 -18.52
CA GLU A 458 55.40 -20.92 -17.54
C GLU A 458 55.11 -21.40 -16.10
N VAL A 459 54.90 -22.70 -15.91
CA VAL A 459 54.45 -23.28 -14.62
C VAL A 459 55.52 -23.20 -13.53
N GLU A 460 56.80 -23.30 -13.89
CA GLU A 460 57.91 -23.12 -12.93
C GLU A 460 58.44 -21.67 -12.90
N ILE A 461 58.32 -20.95 -14.01
CA ILE A 461 58.78 -19.55 -14.16
C ILE A 461 57.86 -18.58 -13.40
N ALA A 462 56.54 -18.76 -13.44
CA ALA A 462 55.60 -17.85 -12.78
C ALA A 462 55.69 -17.89 -11.23
N ARG A 463 56.06 -19.03 -10.64
CA ARG A 463 56.17 -19.18 -9.18
C ARG A 463 57.56 -18.82 -8.64
N GLY A 464 58.63 -19.02 -9.44
CA GLY A 464 60.02 -18.67 -9.07
C GLY A 464 60.39 -17.20 -9.32
N LEU A 465 60.00 -16.62 -10.48
CA LEU A 465 60.39 -15.25 -10.83
C LEU A 465 59.64 -14.17 -10.06
N GLU A 466 58.44 -14.44 -9.52
CA GLU A 466 57.74 -13.46 -8.67
C GLU A 466 58.42 -13.27 -7.31
N GLN A 467 58.99 -14.33 -6.72
CA GLN A 467 59.71 -14.22 -5.44
C GLN A 467 61.09 -13.57 -5.60
N GLU A 468 61.87 -13.94 -6.62
CA GLU A 468 63.18 -13.34 -6.85
C GLU A 468 63.09 -11.88 -7.34
N ARG A 469 62.15 -11.54 -8.23
CA ARG A 469 61.94 -10.14 -8.64
C ARG A 469 61.43 -9.28 -7.48
N ALA A 470 60.60 -9.82 -6.59
CA ALA A 470 60.17 -9.09 -5.40
C ALA A 470 61.35 -8.81 -4.46
N VAL A 471 62.27 -9.77 -4.27
CA VAL A 471 63.44 -9.60 -3.39
C VAL A 471 64.47 -8.62 -3.99
N VAL A 472 64.73 -8.70 -5.30
CA VAL A 472 65.63 -7.76 -6.00
C VAL A 472 65.05 -6.34 -6.03
N ALA A 473 63.76 -6.19 -6.37
CA ALA A 473 63.10 -4.89 -6.37
C ALA A 473 62.99 -4.28 -4.96
N LEU A 474 62.83 -5.10 -3.92
CA LEU A 474 62.85 -4.63 -2.53
C LEU A 474 64.25 -4.10 -2.15
N ARG A 475 65.31 -4.79 -2.58
CA ARG A 475 66.70 -4.44 -2.28
C ARG A 475 67.14 -3.17 -3.02
N GLU A 476 66.88 -3.08 -4.31
CA GLU A 476 67.19 -1.88 -5.11
C GLU A 476 66.40 -0.66 -4.62
N ALA A 477 65.12 -0.82 -4.28
CA ALA A 477 64.30 0.29 -3.75
C ALA A 477 64.72 0.75 -2.34
N MET A 478 65.37 -0.12 -1.54
CA MET A 478 65.95 0.25 -0.25
C MET A 478 67.29 1.00 -0.41
N GLU A 479 68.03 0.77 -1.50
CA GLU A 479 69.36 1.32 -1.71
C GLU A 479 69.36 2.70 -2.43
N THR A 480 68.33 3.04 -3.23
CA THR A 480 68.36 4.24 -4.09
C THR A 480 68.06 5.59 -3.42
N GLY A 481 67.67 5.63 -2.14
CA GLY A 481 67.36 6.88 -1.45
C GLY A 481 66.07 7.58 -1.96
N ILE A 482 65.33 8.23 -1.05
CA ILE A 482 64.01 8.78 -1.32
C ILE A 482 64.14 10.09 -2.11
N LYS A 483 63.65 10.12 -3.36
CA LYS A 483 63.39 11.39 -4.06
C LYS A 483 62.04 11.96 -3.56
N PRO A 484 61.97 13.24 -3.18
CA PRO A 484 60.69 13.86 -2.82
C PRO A 484 59.77 13.86 -4.03
N ALA A 485 58.54 13.37 -3.87
CA ALA A 485 57.51 13.49 -4.88
C ALA A 485 56.30 14.23 -4.27
N PRO A 486 55.65 15.09 -5.04
CA PRO A 486 54.60 15.96 -4.52
C PRO A 486 53.37 15.18 -4.06
N TRP A 487 52.85 15.56 -2.89
CA TRP A 487 51.63 15.04 -2.26
C TRP A 487 50.56 16.12 -2.27
N PHE A 488 49.29 15.75 -2.47
CA PHE A 488 48.19 16.69 -2.36
C PHE A 488 46.92 16.11 -1.72
N VAL A 489 46.28 16.92 -0.88
CA VAL A 489 44.94 16.71 -0.33
C VAL A 489 44.08 17.88 -0.79
N PHE A 490 42.98 17.62 -1.52
CA PHE A 490 42.09 18.69 -1.95
C PHE A 490 41.20 19.15 -0.79
N ASP A 491 41.33 20.43 -0.42
CA ASP A 491 40.55 21.03 0.65
C ASP A 491 39.17 21.46 0.13
N GLY A 492 38.17 20.60 0.37
CA GLY A 492 36.76 20.90 0.13
C GLY A 492 36.11 21.78 1.23
N GLY A 493 36.86 22.14 2.29
CA GLY A 493 36.38 22.98 3.39
C GLY A 493 36.57 22.41 4.80
N TYR A 494 37.80 22.05 5.18
CA TYR A 494 38.35 21.78 6.54
C TYR A 494 38.77 20.33 6.94
N ASP A 495 39.89 20.31 7.69
CA ASP A 495 40.74 19.27 8.32
C ASP A 495 41.65 18.43 7.40
N GLN A 496 42.71 19.09 6.89
CA GLN A 496 43.80 18.45 6.13
C GLN A 496 44.58 17.42 6.93
N ASP A 497 44.71 17.59 8.25
CA ASP A 497 45.52 16.71 9.09
C ASP A 497 44.85 15.34 9.26
N TYR A 498 43.52 15.31 9.33
CA TYR A 498 42.74 14.07 9.30
C TYR A 498 42.97 13.26 8.01
N LEU A 499 42.95 13.93 6.87
CA LEU A 499 43.17 13.32 5.56
C LEU A 499 44.60 12.83 5.38
N ILE A 500 45.58 13.63 5.80
CA ILE A 500 46.99 13.24 5.83
C ILE A 500 47.12 11.95 6.66
N GLY A 501 46.60 11.94 7.90
CA GLY A 501 46.66 10.76 8.77
C GLY A 501 46.07 9.49 8.13
N LYS A 502 44.95 9.61 7.41
CA LYS A 502 44.33 8.48 6.70
C LYS A 502 45.17 7.97 5.53
N ILE A 503 45.85 8.86 4.82
CA ILE A 503 46.76 8.50 3.73
C ILE A 503 48.03 7.85 4.29
N GLU A 504 48.59 8.39 5.37
CA GLU A 504 49.76 7.80 6.03
C GLU A 504 49.44 6.40 6.55
N GLU A 505 48.25 6.20 7.15
CA GLU A 505 47.73 4.90 7.60
C GLU A 505 47.58 3.92 6.43
N ALA A 506 47.03 4.37 5.29
CA ALA A 506 46.72 3.52 4.15
C ALA A 506 47.95 3.17 3.29
N THR A 507 48.97 4.02 3.25
CA THR A 507 50.13 3.88 2.35
C THR A 507 51.44 3.63 3.10
N GLY A 508 51.49 3.88 4.41
CA GLY A 508 52.69 3.82 5.23
C GLY A 508 53.70 4.95 4.95
N ARG A 509 53.28 6.01 4.25
CA ARG A 509 54.15 7.10 3.79
C ARG A 509 53.80 8.40 4.46
N LYS A 510 54.81 9.22 4.77
CA LYS A 510 54.61 10.56 5.36
C LYS A 510 54.31 11.61 4.30
N LYS A 511 53.68 12.72 4.69
CA LYS A 511 53.51 13.92 3.84
C LYS A 511 54.80 14.26 3.08
N GLY A 512 54.74 14.25 1.73
CA GLY A 512 55.86 14.58 0.84
C GLY A 512 56.72 13.40 0.37
N GLN A 513 56.39 12.16 0.72
CA GLN A 513 57.11 10.95 0.27
C GLN A 513 56.36 10.24 -0.86
N GLY A 514 56.80 10.35 -2.11
CA GLY A 514 56.12 9.73 -3.25
C GLY A 514 55.95 8.21 -3.16
N ILE A 515 55.02 7.70 -3.95
CA ILE A 515 54.74 6.26 -4.05
C ILE A 515 55.31 5.70 -5.35
N GLY A 516 55.78 4.47 -5.29
CA GLY A 516 56.27 3.68 -6.41
C GLY A 516 55.32 2.53 -6.71
N LEU A 517 55.87 1.37 -7.05
CA LEU A 517 55.10 0.20 -7.41
C LEU A 517 54.36 -0.41 -6.21
N ALA A 518 53.16 -0.94 -6.46
CA ALA A 518 52.42 -1.73 -5.48
C ALA A 518 53.17 -3.05 -5.21
N VAL A 519 53.28 -3.43 -3.93
CA VAL A 519 53.93 -4.67 -3.52
C VAL A 519 52.98 -5.84 -3.76
N ALA A 520 53.39 -6.77 -4.63
CA ALA A 520 52.60 -7.96 -4.96
C ALA A 520 52.26 -8.78 -3.70
N GLY A 521 51.01 -9.22 -3.58
CA GLY A 521 50.53 -10.03 -2.45
C GLY A 521 50.31 -9.29 -1.12
N LYS A 522 50.70 -8.00 -1.02
CA LYS A 522 50.48 -7.17 0.18
C LYS A 522 49.46 -6.09 -0.15
N LYS A 523 48.21 -6.27 0.31
CA LYS A 523 47.16 -5.26 0.14
C LYS A 523 47.62 -3.95 0.80
N ARG A 524 47.62 -2.86 0.02
CA ARG A 524 47.89 -1.47 0.46
C ARG A 524 49.34 -1.14 0.85
N MET A 525 50.34 -1.86 0.32
CA MET A 525 51.75 -1.51 0.51
C MET A 525 52.38 -1.07 -0.81
N PHE A 526 53.01 0.10 -0.82
CA PHE A 526 53.66 0.68 -2.00
C PHE A 526 55.15 0.94 -1.71
N LEU A 527 56.01 0.67 -2.69
CA LEU A 527 57.43 1.03 -2.64
C LEU A 527 57.61 2.56 -2.65
N PRO A 528 58.75 3.11 -2.20
CA PRO A 528 59.05 4.52 -2.42
C PRO A 528 59.14 4.81 -3.92
N GLY A 529 58.72 5.99 -4.37
CA GLY A 529 58.79 6.38 -5.78
C GLY A 529 58.55 7.87 -6.00
N ASP A 530 58.51 8.27 -7.26
CA ASP A 530 58.33 9.66 -7.71
C ASP A 530 56.89 9.97 -8.16
N GLN A 531 55.96 9.03 -8.02
CA GLN A 531 54.58 9.24 -8.44
C GLN A 531 53.81 10.08 -7.41
N GLY A 532 53.10 11.10 -7.94
CA GLY A 532 52.29 12.01 -7.15
C GLY A 532 51.01 11.35 -6.63
N LEU A 533 50.63 11.75 -5.42
CA LEU A 533 49.47 11.22 -4.68
C LEU A 533 48.40 12.29 -4.51
N VAL A 534 47.14 11.93 -4.77
CA VAL A 534 45.97 12.81 -4.59
C VAL A 534 44.97 12.16 -3.64
N GLY A 535 44.68 12.85 -2.53
CA GLY A 535 43.59 12.55 -1.60
C GLY A 535 42.40 13.51 -1.76
N LEU A 536 41.19 12.98 -1.83
CA LEU A 536 39.96 13.73 -2.05
C LEU A 536 38.98 13.50 -0.89
N ASP A 537 38.60 14.57 -0.18
CA ASP A 537 37.46 14.53 0.74
C ASP A 537 36.20 15.00 0.01
N VAL A 538 35.26 14.08 -0.18
CA VAL A 538 33.96 14.39 -0.80
C VAL A 538 32.88 14.32 0.27
N ARG A 539 32.55 15.47 0.86
CA ARG A 539 31.43 15.59 1.80
C ARG A 539 30.22 16.25 1.12
N PRO A 540 29.00 15.81 1.48
CA PRO A 540 27.79 16.43 0.97
C PRO A 540 27.71 17.88 1.44
N ARG A 541 27.61 18.83 0.49
CA ARG A 541 27.07 20.17 0.81
C ARG A 541 25.58 20.03 1.08
N VAL A 542 25.06 20.79 2.04
CA VAL A 542 23.75 20.59 2.73
C VAL A 542 22.51 20.79 1.84
N ASN A 543 22.63 20.80 0.50
CA ASN A 543 21.52 21.17 -0.38
C ASN A 543 20.75 19.95 -0.93
N ARG A 544 19.42 19.97 -0.80
CA ARG A 544 18.47 18.89 -1.16
C ARG A 544 18.37 18.59 -2.67
N TYR A 545 19.19 19.23 -3.50
CA TYR A 545 19.12 19.22 -4.97
C TYR A 545 20.48 18.98 -5.68
N ALA A 546 21.52 18.53 -4.97
CA ALA A 546 22.81 18.24 -5.60
C ALA A 546 22.91 16.77 -6.03
N VAL A 547 22.73 16.51 -7.33
CA VAL A 547 23.26 15.31 -7.99
C VAL A 547 24.68 15.66 -8.39
N GLU A 548 25.68 15.08 -7.72
CA GLU A 548 27.11 15.31 -7.99
C GLU A 548 27.65 14.10 -8.77
N ASP A 549 27.60 14.17 -10.11
CA ASP A 549 28.26 13.19 -10.97
C ASP A 549 29.76 13.52 -11.02
N PHE A 550 30.59 12.62 -10.50
CA PHE A 550 32.05 12.74 -10.56
C PHE A 550 32.59 11.94 -11.74
N LYS A 551 33.48 12.56 -12.52
CA LYS A 551 34.31 11.83 -13.50
C LYS A 551 35.76 12.12 -13.22
N TYR A 552 36.55 11.08 -13.02
CA TYR A 552 37.99 11.16 -12.76
C TYR A 552 38.75 10.91 -14.06
N PHE A 553 39.63 11.84 -14.45
CA PHE A 553 40.51 11.68 -15.60
C PHE A 553 41.98 11.76 -15.15
N GLY A 554 42.86 11.00 -15.79
CA GLY A 554 44.29 10.99 -15.42
C GLY A 554 44.59 10.52 -13.98
N LEU A 555 43.64 9.86 -13.33
CA LEU A 555 43.77 9.28 -12.00
C LEU A 555 43.62 7.76 -12.06
N SER A 556 44.42 7.05 -11.27
CA SER A 556 44.26 5.61 -11.03
C SER A 556 44.03 5.35 -9.54
N PRO A 557 43.12 4.45 -9.15
CA PRO A 557 42.78 4.24 -7.75
C PRO A 557 43.93 3.56 -6.98
N LEU A 558 44.06 3.86 -5.70
CA LEU A 558 45.09 3.27 -4.82
C LEU A 558 44.55 2.23 -3.83
N VAL A 559 43.35 2.45 -3.30
CA VAL A 559 42.75 1.58 -2.26
C VAL A 559 41.55 0.78 -2.80
N TYR A 560 40.89 1.30 -3.83
CA TYR A 560 39.73 0.68 -4.49
C TYR A 560 40.13 0.08 -5.84
N ASP A 561 39.39 -0.92 -6.33
CA ASP A 561 39.62 -1.47 -7.68
C ASP A 561 39.23 -0.48 -8.79
N THR A 562 38.31 0.45 -8.50
CA THR A 562 37.82 1.49 -9.41
C THR A 562 37.48 2.77 -8.64
N LEU A 563 37.58 3.93 -9.28
CA LEU A 563 37.08 5.19 -8.70
C LEU A 563 35.53 5.24 -8.83
N PRO A 564 34.80 5.63 -7.77
CA PRO A 564 33.34 5.58 -7.75
C PRO A 564 32.70 6.69 -8.61
N ILE A 565 31.80 6.35 -9.52
CA ILE A 565 31.20 7.33 -10.47
C ILE A 565 30.21 8.30 -9.77
N SER A 566 29.74 7.95 -8.58
CA SER A 566 28.84 8.77 -7.75
C SER A 566 29.10 8.51 -6.27
N ILE A 567 28.93 9.53 -5.43
CA ILE A 567 29.16 9.44 -3.99
C ILE A 567 27.91 9.88 -3.23
N THR A 568 27.37 9.01 -2.38
CA THR A 568 26.24 9.33 -1.49
C THR A 568 26.69 9.37 -0.03
N LYS A 569 26.42 10.50 0.65
CA LYS A 569 26.48 10.78 2.10
C LYS A 569 27.32 9.81 2.95
N HIS A 570 28.51 10.28 3.36
CA HIS A 570 29.56 9.63 4.16
C HIS A 570 30.38 8.55 3.42
N SER A 571 31.19 9.00 2.45
CA SER A 571 32.27 8.19 1.87
C SER A 571 33.60 8.44 2.57
N ASP A 572 34.41 7.39 2.68
CA ASP A 572 35.84 7.50 2.97
C ASP A 572 36.56 8.38 1.93
N PRO A 573 37.69 9.02 2.27
CA PRO A 573 38.48 9.77 1.31
C PRO A 573 38.88 8.94 0.10
N ILE A 574 38.76 9.51 -1.09
CA ILE A 574 39.20 8.85 -2.32
C ILE A 574 40.69 9.10 -2.49
N MET A 575 41.46 8.02 -2.57
CA MET A 575 42.90 8.04 -2.76
C MET A 575 43.26 7.53 -4.17
N ALA A 576 43.97 8.35 -4.93
CA ALA A 576 44.37 8.05 -6.30
C ALA A 576 45.79 8.53 -6.62
N LYS A 577 46.45 7.86 -7.57
CA LYS A 577 47.72 8.29 -8.17
C LYS A 577 47.47 9.08 -9.45
N ILE A 578 48.30 10.09 -9.70
CA ILE A 578 48.34 10.81 -10.99
C ILE A 578 49.04 9.89 -12.00
N THR A 579 48.41 9.67 -13.16
CA THR A 579 48.93 8.72 -14.17
C THR A 579 50.12 9.24 -14.95
N ASP A 580 50.21 10.55 -15.13
CA ASP A 580 51.35 11.24 -15.76
C ASP A 580 51.58 12.56 -15.02
N PRO A 581 52.72 12.72 -14.31
CA PRO A 581 52.97 13.91 -13.52
C PRO A 581 53.38 15.12 -14.37
N ASP A 582 53.81 14.95 -15.62
CA ASP A 582 54.35 16.05 -16.42
C ASP A 582 53.25 16.90 -17.10
N ASP A 583 52.03 16.39 -17.22
CA ASP A 583 50.89 17.04 -17.90
C ASP A 583 49.76 17.44 -16.93
N TRP A 584 48.97 18.46 -17.30
CA TRP A 584 47.80 18.87 -16.51
C TRP A 584 46.63 17.95 -16.76
N HIS A 585 46.26 17.17 -15.74
CA HIS A 585 45.12 16.27 -15.83
C HIS A 585 43.92 16.80 -15.08
N ILE A 586 42.73 16.63 -15.69
CA ILE A 586 41.44 16.86 -15.05
C ILE A 586 41.24 15.77 -14.00
N THR A 587 41.62 16.05 -12.76
CA THR A 587 41.54 15.08 -11.68
C THR A 587 40.09 14.70 -11.40
N TRP A 588 39.18 15.68 -11.35
CA TRP A 588 37.74 15.44 -11.43
C TRP A 588 36.96 16.68 -11.86
N VAL A 589 35.71 16.44 -12.25
CA VAL A 589 34.71 17.47 -12.55
C VAL A 589 33.54 17.39 -11.58
N VAL A 590 32.96 18.55 -11.27
CA VAL A 590 31.71 18.66 -10.51
C VAL A 590 30.59 19.08 -11.46
N LYS A 591 29.48 18.35 -11.42
CA LYS A 591 28.24 18.77 -12.09
C LYS A 591 27.19 19.17 -11.07
N GLU A 592 26.57 20.32 -11.26
CA GLU A 592 25.39 20.76 -10.52
C GLU A 592 24.18 20.75 -11.45
N ARG A 593 23.10 20.06 -11.07
CA ARG A 593 21.87 19.94 -11.89
C ARG A 593 22.10 19.34 -13.29
N GLY A 594 23.10 18.48 -13.43
CA GLY A 594 23.48 17.87 -14.72
C GLY A 594 24.32 18.78 -15.62
N GLU A 595 24.60 20.01 -15.19
CA GLU A 595 25.48 20.97 -15.87
C GLU A 595 26.84 21.02 -15.17
N LEU A 596 27.91 21.21 -15.94
CA LEU A 596 29.26 21.24 -15.40
C LEU A 596 29.50 22.56 -14.66
N SER A 597 29.93 22.50 -13.39
CA SER A 597 30.13 23.67 -12.52
C SER A 597 31.60 23.98 -12.24
N THR A 598 32.46 22.98 -12.06
CA THR A 598 33.88 23.19 -11.72
C THR A 598 34.79 22.10 -12.31
N TYR A 599 35.97 22.51 -12.78
CA TYR A 599 37.10 21.64 -13.12
C TYR A 599 38.17 21.73 -12.04
N ASN A 600 38.70 20.58 -11.63
CA ASN A 600 39.87 20.51 -10.76
C ASN A 600 40.99 19.78 -11.50
N LEU A 601 42.21 20.29 -11.33
CA LEU A 601 43.37 19.96 -12.16
C LEU A 601 44.60 19.75 -11.26
N ALA A 602 45.48 18.83 -11.64
CA ALA A 602 46.78 18.62 -10.98
C ALA A 602 47.87 18.17 -11.96
N ASN A 603 49.11 18.56 -11.69
CA ASN A 603 50.34 18.06 -12.33
C ASN A 603 51.54 18.25 -11.39
N LYS A 604 52.76 17.89 -11.79
CA LYS A 604 54.02 18.03 -11.00
C LYS A 604 54.38 19.44 -10.52
N ASN A 605 53.64 20.48 -10.89
CA ASN A 605 53.91 21.86 -10.48
C ASN A 605 52.89 22.39 -9.46
N GLY A 606 51.72 21.76 -9.32
CA GLY A 606 50.71 22.17 -8.37
C GLY A 606 49.30 21.74 -8.75
N VAL A 607 48.32 22.46 -8.21
CA VAL A 607 46.89 22.26 -8.47
C VAL A 607 46.22 23.53 -8.98
N ALA A 608 45.12 23.34 -9.71
CA ALA A 608 44.27 24.44 -10.13
C ALA A 608 42.78 24.08 -10.09
N SER A 609 41.94 25.09 -9.88
CA SER A 609 40.48 24.96 -9.95
C SER A 609 39.90 26.07 -10.84
N VAL A 610 38.97 25.70 -11.72
CA VAL A 610 38.31 26.60 -12.69
C VAL A 610 36.80 26.41 -12.59
N SER A 611 36.06 27.47 -12.26
CA SER A 611 34.58 27.43 -12.21
C SER A 611 33.98 27.70 -13.60
N ALA A 612 33.13 26.79 -14.09
CA ALA A 612 32.56 26.77 -15.45
C ALA A 612 31.61 27.95 -15.75
N GLY A 613 31.15 28.68 -14.72
CA GLY A 613 30.31 29.88 -14.87
C GLY A 613 31.08 31.19 -15.09
N VAL A 614 32.38 31.24 -14.80
CA VAL A 614 33.18 32.47 -14.86
C VAL A 614 34.62 32.14 -15.31
N LEU A 615 34.88 32.19 -16.62
CA LEU A 615 36.23 32.06 -17.18
C LEU A 615 37.00 33.41 -17.13
N ASN A 616 37.15 33.98 -15.93
CA ASN A 616 37.96 35.17 -15.66
C ASN A 616 38.93 34.91 -14.47
N LYS A 617 39.76 35.91 -14.09
CA LYS A 617 40.70 35.76 -12.96
C LYS A 617 40.03 35.45 -11.62
N ASP A 618 38.76 35.79 -11.43
CA ASP A 618 38.04 35.62 -10.16
C ASP A 618 37.52 34.18 -9.97
N GLY A 619 37.31 33.44 -11.07
CA GLY A 619 36.87 32.04 -11.08
C GLY A 619 38.01 31.01 -11.17
N PHE A 620 39.27 31.46 -11.17
CA PHE A 620 40.47 30.66 -11.27
C PHE A 620 41.29 30.72 -9.98
N ARG A 621 41.73 29.57 -9.47
CA ARG A 621 42.67 29.48 -8.34
C ARG A 621 43.75 28.46 -8.65
N SER A 622 44.99 28.78 -8.32
CA SER A 622 46.13 27.87 -8.46
C SER A 622 47.07 27.96 -7.27
N THR A 623 47.57 26.82 -6.82
CA THR A 623 48.48 26.72 -5.68
C THR A 623 49.60 25.76 -6.03
N ASN A 624 50.85 26.17 -5.80
CA ASN A 624 51.99 25.27 -5.95
C ASN A 624 52.06 24.26 -4.78
N TRP A 625 52.97 23.28 -4.87
CA TRP A 625 53.14 22.28 -3.83
C TRP A 625 53.62 22.81 -2.47
N ALA A 626 54.16 24.02 -2.42
CA ALA A 626 54.53 24.70 -1.19
C ALA A 626 53.34 25.42 -0.52
N GLY A 627 52.13 25.33 -1.07
CA GLY A 627 50.93 25.97 -0.53
C GLY A 627 50.84 27.47 -0.82
N THR A 628 51.67 28.00 -1.72
CA THR A 628 51.65 29.42 -2.09
C THR A 628 50.61 29.66 -3.18
N GLU A 629 49.54 30.41 -2.87
CA GLU A 629 48.54 30.85 -3.86
C GLU A 629 49.18 31.75 -4.92
N GLY A 630 48.78 31.56 -6.17
CA GLY A 630 49.24 32.39 -7.31
C GLY A 630 50.66 32.10 -7.82
N ASN A 631 51.41 31.20 -7.17
CA ASN A 631 52.78 30.81 -7.55
C ASN A 631 52.88 29.37 -8.08
N GLY A 632 51.75 28.70 -8.38
CA GLY A 632 51.77 27.58 -9.32
C GLY A 632 52.33 28.12 -10.64
N SER A 633 53.29 27.45 -11.26
CA SER A 633 53.96 27.90 -12.50
C SER A 633 53.03 27.93 -13.72
N VAL A 634 51.72 28.09 -13.51
CA VAL A 634 50.66 27.80 -14.46
C VAL A 634 49.59 28.87 -14.40
N THR A 635 49.37 29.47 -15.56
CA THR A 635 48.44 30.55 -15.82
C THR A 635 47.11 29.98 -16.33
N LEU A 636 46.01 30.72 -16.14
CA LEU A 636 44.72 30.39 -16.75
C LEU A 636 44.86 30.18 -18.27
N ALA A 637 45.75 30.91 -18.94
CA ALA A 637 46.02 30.79 -20.37
C ALA A 637 46.61 29.43 -20.78
N GLU A 638 47.51 28.85 -19.98
CA GLU A 638 48.08 27.53 -20.25
C GLU A 638 47.04 26.42 -20.08
N ILE A 639 46.20 26.49 -19.05
CA ILE A 639 45.09 25.54 -18.84
C ILE A 639 44.06 25.65 -19.97
N LEU A 640 43.74 26.87 -20.40
CA LEU A 640 42.87 27.08 -21.55
C LEU A 640 43.46 26.44 -22.82
N THR A 641 44.78 26.54 -23.01
CA THR A 641 45.47 25.99 -24.19
C THR A 641 45.53 24.45 -24.15
N VAL A 642 45.95 23.85 -23.03
CA VAL A 642 46.08 22.39 -22.86
C VAL A 642 44.74 21.67 -23.05
N HIS A 643 43.65 22.27 -22.59
CA HIS A 643 42.32 21.67 -22.66
C HIS A 643 41.45 22.20 -23.82
N GLY A 644 42.01 23.01 -24.72
CA GLY A 644 41.29 23.56 -25.88
C GLY A 644 40.12 24.51 -25.53
N LEU A 645 40.18 25.17 -24.38
CA LEU A 645 39.15 26.08 -23.87
C LEU A 645 39.40 27.51 -24.38
N VAL A 646 38.35 28.24 -24.75
CA VAL A 646 38.46 29.62 -25.26
C VAL A 646 37.87 30.60 -24.24
N SER A 647 38.62 31.66 -23.88
CA SER A 647 38.13 32.68 -22.95
C SER A 647 36.86 33.38 -23.47
N GLY A 648 35.84 33.56 -22.62
CA GLY A 648 34.68 34.40 -22.92
C GLY A 648 33.49 33.74 -23.63
N LYS A 649 33.44 32.41 -23.79
CA LYS A 649 32.22 31.69 -24.25
C LYS A 649 31.54 30.95 -23.09
N SER A 650 30.22 31.12 -22.95
CA SER A 650 29.42 30.34 -21.98
C SER A 650 29.37 28.85 -22.39
N VAL A 651 29.46 27.95 -21.41
CA VAL A 651 29.77 26.51 -21.56
C VAL A 651 28.55 25.66 -21.97
N SER A 652 27.66 26.17 -22.83
CA SER A 652 26.48 25.40 -23.28
C SER A 652 26.72 24.54 -24.54
N SER A 653 27.92 24.57 -25.15
CA SER A 653 28.19 23.94 -26.47
C SER A 653 29.24 22.83 -26.52
N TRP A 654 29.74 22.31 -25.40
CA TRP A 654 30.87 21.34 -25.38
C TRP A 654 30.48 19.89 -25.07
N ARG A 655 29.37 19.40 -25.65
CA ARG A 655 29.03 17.97 -25.64
C ARG A 655 29.49 17.33 -26.96
N GLU A 656 30.63 16.63 -26.94
CA GLU A 656 30.92 15.37 -27.69
C GLU A 656 32.39 15.17 -28.13
N GLU A 657 33.31 16.14 -28.00
CA GLU A 657 34.69 15.95 -28.50
C GLU A 657 35.79 16.14 -27.44
N THR A 658 36.03 15.14 -26.59
CA THR A 658 37.35 14.91 -25.95
C THR A 658 37.58 13.43 -25.61
N GLY A 659 37.35 12.56 -26.61
CA GLY A 659 37.76 11.15 -26.60
C GLY A 659 38.97 10.84 -27.48
N ARG A 660 39.60 11.85 -28.10
CA ARG A 660 40.77 11.66 -28.95
C ARG A 660 41.82 12.72 -28.65
N ILE A 661 42.84 12.34 -27.89
CA ILE A 661 44.17 12.93 -28.05
C ILE A 661 44.66 12.46 -29.41
N GLN A 662 44.39 13.24 -30.46
CA GLN A 662 45.07 13.05 -31.74
C GLN A 662 46.50 13.55 -31.57
N LYS A 663 47.47 12.63 -31.77
CA LYS A 663 48.83 13.01 -32.15
C LYS A 663 48.74 13.94 -33.36
N LEU A 664 49.14 15.20 -33.20
CA LEU A 664 49.36 16.12 -34.31
C LEU A 664 50.63 15.69 -35.05
N SER A 665 50.47 14.88 -36.09
CA SER A 665 51.40 14.88 -37.23
C SER A 665 50.75 15.65 -38.38
N ALA A 666 51.45 16.67 -38.83
CA ALA A 666 51.38 17.42 -40.08
C ALA A 666 50.23 17.19 -41.09
N ALA A 667 49.84 18.34 -41.66
CA ALA A 667 49.23 18.57 -42.97
C ALA A 667 47.73 18.92 -42.98
N ALA A 668 47.47 20.04 -43.64
CA ALA A 668 46.17 20.63 -43.91
C ALA A 668 45.33 19.75 -44.84
N GLU A 669 43.99 19.83 -44.75
CA GLU A 669 43.11 20.18 -45.86
C GLU A 669 41.62 20.22 -45.48
N ALA A 670 40.97 21.27 -46.00
CA ALA A 670 39.56 21.40 -46.38
C ALA A 670 38.43 21.25 -45.33
N ILE A 671 37.87 22.41 -44.98
CA ILE A 671 36.53 22.61 -44.42
C ILE A 671 35.48 22.23 -45.48
N THR A 672 34.60 21.27 -45.17
CA THR A 672 33.30 21.11 -45.85
C THR A 672 32.18 21.10 -44.82
N ALA A 673 31.22 22.02 -44.98
CA ALA A 673 30.06 22.20 -44.11
C ALA A 673 29.17 20.95 -44.05
N PRO A 674 28.49 20.66 -42.92
CA PRO A 674 27.57 19.54 -42.80
C PRO A 674 26.30 19.80 -43.63
N ILE A 675 25.99 18.87 -44.54
CA ILE A 675 24.76 18.87 -45.33
C ILE A 675 23.59 18.52 -44.39
N GLU A 676 22.63 19.43 -44.21
CA GLU A 676 21.37 19.14 -43.51
C GLU A 676 20.59 18.05 -44.27
N LYS A 677 20.45 16.86 -43.68
CA LYS A 677 19.62 15.78 -44.23
C LYS A 677 18.17 15.99 -43.81
N ILE A 678 17.32 16.41 -44.75
CA ILE A 678 15.86 16.55 -44.53
C ILE A 678 15.25 15.14 -44.48
N VAL A 679 14.45 14.84 -43.46
CA VAL A 679 13.75 13.55 -43.30
C VAL A 679 12.24 13.77 -43.20
N VAL A 680 11.46 12.83 -43.75
CA VAL A 680 10.00 12.85 -43.62
C VAL A 680 9.59 12.26 -42.27
N LEU A 681 8.63 12.92 -41.60
CA LEU A 681 8.10 12.50 -40.31
C LEU A 681 6.60 12.23 -40.43
N GLU A 682 6.16 11.02 -40.09
CA GLU A 682 4.74 10.67 -40.01
C GLU A 682 4.21 10.88 -38.58
N VAL A 683 3.06 11.55 -38.45
CA VAL A 683 2.43 11.78 -37.14
C VAL A 683 1.40 10.69 -36.85
N MET A 684 1.56 10.02 -35.70
CA MET A 684 0.58 9.00 -35.28
C MET A 684 -0.76 9.65 -34.90
N PRO A 685 -1.91 8.99 -35.17
CA PRO A 685 -3.22 9.46 -34.71
C PRO A 685 -3.21 9.69 -33.17
N GLY A 686 -3.50 10.92 -32.72
CA GLY A 686 -3.46 11.29 -31.30
C GLY A 686 -2.12 11.86 -30.77
N ALA A 687 -1.14 12.06 -31.66
CA ALA A 687 0.12 12.80 -31.54
C ALA A 687 0.73 12.96 -30.12
N ARG A 688 1.45 11.92 -29.69
CA ARG A 688 2.48 11.99 -28.63
C ARG A 688 3.89 11.79 -29.17
N SER A 689 4.03 11.39 -30.44
CA SER A 689 5.30 11.14 -31.11
C SER A 689 5.16 11.29 -32.63
N ALA A 690 6.28 11.56 -33.30
CA ALA A 690 6.42 11.57 -34.75
C ALA A 690 7.46 10.53 -35.17
N LYS A 691 7.12 9.65 -36.13
CA LYS A 691 7.98 8.56 -36.57
C LYS A 691 8.84 9.02 -37.75
N CYS A 692 10.15 8.83 -37.64
CA CYS A 692 11.09 9.08 -38.72
C CYS A 692 11.16 7.89 -39.69
N GLU A 693 11.52 8.13 -40.94
CA GLU A 693 11.83 7.08 -41.92
C GLU A 693 12.84 6.04 -41.43
N CYS A 694 13.77 6.39 -40.52
CA CYS A 694 14.69 5.42 -39.91
C CYS A 694 14.03 4.49 -38.87
N GLY A 695 12.72 4.59 -38.67
CA GLY A 695 11.93 3.78 -37.74
C GLY A 695 11.83 4.32 -36.32
N TYR A 696 12.66 5.32 -35.95
CA TYR A 696 12.68 5.87 -34.59
C TYR A 696 11.49 6.81 -34.33
N ALA A 697 10.83 6.62 -33.18
CA ALA A 697 9.72 7.46 -32.74
C ALA A 697 10.24 8.61 -31.87
N ASN A 698 10.17 9.84 -32.38
CA ASN A 698 10.59 11.04 -31.66
C ASN A 698 9.43 11.56 -30.80
N PRO A 699 9.56 11.63 -29.47
CA PRO A 699 8.51 12.16 -28.62
C PRO A 699 8.34 13.67 -28.84
N ILE A 700 7.09 14.14 -28.92
CA ILE A 700 6.79 15.57 -29.05
C ILE A 700 6.69 16.14 -27.62
N VAL A 701 7.64 16.98 -27.24
CA VAL A 701 7.68 17.61 -25.90
C VAL A 701 6.51 18.57 -25.68
N GLY A 702 6.16 18.85 -24.43
CA GLY A 702 4.93 19.57 -24.07
C GLY A 702 4.77 20.96 -24.72
N ALA A 703 5.86 21.69 -24.95
CA ALA A 703 5.82 22.99 -25.63
C ALA A 703 5.52 22.85 -27.14
N ASP A 704 6.19 21.91 -27.81
CA ASP A 704 6.00 21.62 -29.23
C ASP A 704 4.63 20.99 -29.51
N ARG A 705 4.10 20.22 -28.55
CA ARG A 705 2.76 19.64 -28.64
C ARG A 705 1.67 20.71 -28.67
N LYS A 706 1.83 21.78 -27.88
CA LYS A 706 0.89 22.93 -27.92
C LYS A 706 0.93 23.62 -29.28
N LYS A 707 2.12 23.84 -29.85
CA LYS A 707 2.30 24.43 -31.20
C LYS A 707 1.65 23.56 -32.28
N TYR A 708 1.94 22.25 -32.28
CA TYR A 708 1.33 21.29 -33.20
C TYR A 708 -0.21 21.25 -33.08
N GLN A 709 -0.76 21.25 -31.85
CA GLN A 709 -2.22 21.25 -31.64
C GLN A 709 -2.91 22.51 -32.18
N ASN A 710 -2.21 23.64 -32.17
CA ASN A 710 -2.66 24.93 -32.67
C ASN A 710 -2.46 25.12 -34.19
N GLY A 711 -1.96 24.10 -34.91
CA GLY A 711 -1.76 24.17 -36.36
C GLY A 711 -0.43 24.77 -36.81
N GLU A 712 0.49 25.05 -35.88
CA GLU A 712 1.83 25.54 -36.20
C GLU A 712 2.77 24.40 -36.61
N SER A 713 3.69 24.69 -37.54
CA SER A 713 4.73 23.75 -37.95
C SER A 713 5.80 23.58 -36.87
N VAL A 714 6.12 22.34 -36.52
CA VAL A 714 7.12 21.99 -35.51
C VAL A 714 8.30 21.30 -36.19
N LYS A 715 9.50 21.87 -36.05
CA LYS A 715 10.76 21.27 -36.49
C LYS A 715 11.23 20.25 -35.44
N ILE A 716 11.31 18.97 -35.82
CA ILE A 716 11.76 17.88 -34.96
C ILE A 716 13.03 17.27 -35.56
N VAL A 717 14.07 17.15 -34.75
CA VAL A 717 15.31 16.46 -35.12
C VAL A 717 15.23 15.01 -34.64
N CYS A 718 15.48 14.06 -35.53
CA CYS A 718 15.48 12.65 -35.15
C CYS A 718 16.67 12.32 -34.27
N ALA A 719 16.43 11.81 -33.05
CA ALA A 719 17.50 11.45 -32.11
C ALA A 719 18.40 10.30 -32.63
N SER A 720 17.93 9.51 -33.59
CA SER A 720 18.67 8.38 -34.16
C SER A 720 19.49 8.78 -35.39
N CYS A 721 18.86 9.32 -36.45
CA CYS A 721 19.58 9.61 -37.70
C CYS A 721 20.06 11.07 -37.82
N ARG A 722 19.75 11.92 -36.83
CA ARG A 722 19.98 13.38 -36.81
C ARG A 722 19.39 14.14 -38.00
N GLY A 723 18.57 13.49 -38.83
CA GLY A 723 17.80 14.15 -39.87
C GLY A 723 16.75 15.05 -39.27
N THR A 724 16.44 16.15 -39.96
CA THR A 724 15.44 17.11 -39.47
C THR A 724 14.18 17.05 -40.32
N GLY A 725 13.03 16.94 -39.67
CA GLY A 725 11.72 16.96 -40.32
C GLY A 725 10.82 18.02 -39.71
N ILE A 726 9.83 18.47 -40.48
CA ILE A 726 8.83 19.44 -40.04
C ILE A 726 7.47 18.73 -40.04
N ILE A 727 6.77 18.76 -38.91
CA ILE A 727 5.40 18.26 -38.82
C ILE A 727 4.42 19.43 -38.72
N GLN A 728 3.31 19.35 -39.46
CA GLN A 728 2.21 20.30 -39.44
C GLN A 728 0.90 19.52 -39.33
N LYS A 729 -0.08 20.06 -38.59
CA LYS A 729 -1.36 19.39 -38.31
C LYS A 729 -2.33 19.49 -39.48
#